data_AF-A0A7W2T839-F1
#
_entry.id   AF-A0A7W2T839-F1
#
_cell.length_a   1.000
_cell.length_b   1.000
_cell.length_c   1.000
_cell.angle_alpha   90.00
_cell.angle_beta   90.00
_cell.angle_gamma   90.00
#
_symmetry.space_group_name_H-M   'P 1'
#
loop_
_entity.id
_entity.type
_entity.pdbx_description
1 polymer ?
#
loop_
_entity_poly.entity_id
_entity_poly.type
_entity_poly.pdbx_seq_one_letter_code
_entity_poly.pdbx_strand_id
1 'polypeptide(L)'
;MTTDFSKYQKIIEQFNGKVLKNDFETNFSAMTQHIPKTERFLLKMELKRLAVACTRLIDLRGHVDGECRSFDHDGRVHYLDDIAIKVYQENIGFYQGYTFGVYEAVMNTENNFRVIYQKEKSNMGKPVQVETTKAGKLFEKTQYPASLFTFGPYHNRSEERMNFAITLDILLENDKNEYECTSSDISVEGCKFRFNFKNIITVGQHINIRFRGLEDEFQFGKEKSFNFEVKNIQKIDKTQLIGCQRVYSKDKRVDGFQTFLQGFIQGNKRRYKVNLDNTIHAIQSRSFEQYSLPKLNELPIFVEDNKGEILPRYALTCHNNQATFQYWQDENRHSTLYCLITAERLLRMRKTHALGKSLLVYSFVHISQGKLFFYTADVEQLNNDSDFKVQFLGFAASKPSFAITQLSIMDVDIDKAHSPLTLSNTLTKKNEYLNLPIPSDAIETLHNLQSIVVASDVTNPASTKQYQRLSFKNIDTIRLKNFGHKRLTSPLLMDEVGINYKNQRQESRFKYVTPVELEIAGVRCSGKSHDFSILGLKLELDKPSVLNKGDVVYLTFPGLQKITSAFDLKGLPYEVMRVNKKKNILNLRVYVEKHQHMGRAFFKALITKNRDKLTPDEYALMIPGLAKALRNIYSRSLTIPTLMVQTSGSRYKLEAIVCGTVKDKLLPVMKQLSDSPSQYNLYPLLNNLQATSTLTLPLKKMQTDDTPVLETLYIAVNLDNEIIDQAVTTKTASELESPILQRMFISRALNRGLFFCVQVRLSRTDDPDMDYLNPELSYISSYAIHRGKQIEQDIWSVAGVMQFLDITQETLVRHELLSAVI
;
A
#
# COMPACT_ATOMS: atom_id res chain seq x y z
N MET A 1 0.09 40.72 34.40
CA MET A 1 1.17 39.99 35.10
C MET A 1 0.52 38.82 35.82
N THR A 2 0.71 37.60 35.32
CA THR A 2 0.24 36.37 35.97
C THR A 2 1.29 35.96 37.00
N THR A 3 0.98 36.11 38.28
CA THR A 3 1.83 35.61 39.37
C THR A 3 1.83 34.09 39.30
N ASP A 4 3.00 33.47 39.19
CA ASP A 4 3.12 32.01 39.18
C ASP A 4 2.92 31.45 40.60
N PHE A 5 1.82 30.73 40.81
CA PHE A 5 1.47 30.09 42.09
C PHE A 5 1.99 28.64 42.19
N SER A 6 2.76 28.14 41.21
CA SER A 6 3.32 26.77 41.21
C SER A 6 4.08 26.43 42.50
N LYS A 7 4.78 27.41 43.08
CA LYS A 7 5.50 27.27 44.37
C LYS A 7 4.60 27.05 45.60
N TYR A 8 3.30 27.32 45.50
CA TYR A 8 2.34 27.16 46.61
C TYR A 8 1.31 26.05 46.39
N GLN A 9 1.51 25.18 45.40
CA GLN A 9 0.57 24.14 45.02
C GLN A 9 0.12 23.25 46.21
N LYS A 10 1.06 22.88 47.10
CA LYS A 10 0.75 22.10 48.31
C LYS A 10 -0.22 22.81 49.27
N ILE A 11 -0.09 24.13 49.39
CA ILE A 11 -1.00 24.94 50.22
C ILE A 11 -2.36 25.04 49.53
N ILE A 12 -2.39 25.20 48.21
CA ILE A 12 -3.64 25.23 47.43
C ILE A 12 -4.41 23.92 47.62
N GLU A 13 -3.74 22.77 47.47
CA GLU A 13 -4.34 21.45 47.66
C GLU A 13 -4.90 21.23 49.07
N GLN A 14 -4.21 21.71 50.11
CA GLN A 14 -4.66 21.57 51.50
C GLN A 14 -5.90 22.41 51.83
N PHE A 15 -6.13 23.51 51.10
CA PHE A 15 -7.26 24.42 51.29
C PHE A 15 -8.39 24.25 50.26
N ASN A 16 -8.29 23.26 49.35
CA ASN A 16 -9.34 22.92 48.39
C ASN A 16 -10.71 22.81 49.07
N GLY A 17 -11.66 23.64 48.63
CA GLY A 17 -13.04 23.65 49.16
C GLY A 17 -13.21 24.10 50.62
N LYS A 18 -12.15 24.51 51.31
CA LYS A 18 -12.21 24.93 52.73
C LYS A 18 -12.44 26.43 52.92
N VAL A 19 -12.43 27.21 51.84
CA VAL A 19 -12.56 28.68 51.87
C VAL A 19 -13.88 29.14 52.51
N LEU A 20 -14.94 28.35 52.39
CA LEU A 20 -16.26 28.65 52.94
C LEU A 20 -16.42 28.23 54.42
N LYS A 21 -15.39 27.64 55.04
CA LYS A 21 -15.45 27.23 56.44
C LYS A 21 -15.09 28.39 57.38
N ASN A 22 -15.75 28.43 58.53
CA ASN A 22 -15.58 29.51 59.53
C ASN A 22 -14.16 29.60 60.12
N ASP A 23 -13.37 28.52 60.05
CA ASP A 23 -11.99 28.43 60.54
C ASP A 23 -10.93 28.72 59.45
N PHE A 24 -11.35 29.03 58.22
CA PHE A 24 -10.44 29.27 57.09
C PHE A 24 -9.42 30.36 57.38
N GLU A 25 -9.85 31.52 57.89
CA GLU A 25 -8.98 32.67 58.12
C GLU A 25 -7.88 32.38 59.15
N THR A 26 -8.23 31.65 60.21
CA THR A 26 -7.31 31.24 61.27
C THR A 26 -6.28 30.24 60.76
N ASN A 27 -6.75 29.19 60.07
CA ASN A 27 -5.89 28.13 59.54
C ASN A 27 -4.98 28.64 58.42
N PHE A 28 -5.51 29.46 57.51
CA PHE A 28 -4.74 30.06 56.43
C PHE A 28 -3.66 31.00 56.97
N SER A 29 -4.00 31.83 57.97
CA SER A 29 -3.03 32.73 58.60
C SER A 29 -1.91 31.96 59.30
N ALA A 30 -2.23 30.85 59.99
CA ALA A 30 -1.24 29.98 60.64
C ALA A 30 -0.30 29.29 59.65
N MET A 31 -0.83 28.72 58.56
CA MET A 31 -0.02 28.01 57.57
C MET A 31 0.82 28.92 56.68
N THR A 32 0.46 30.19 56.54
CA THR A 32 1.13 31.13 55.64
C THR A 32 1.98 32.19 56.35
N GLN A 33 2.24 32.05 57.66
CA GLN A 33 3.02 33.03 58.46
C GLN A 33 4.39 33.35 57.87
N HIS A 34 5.03 32.38 57.24
CA HIS A 34 6.34 32.47 56.61
C HIS A 34 6.32 33.10 55.20
N ILE A 35 5.13 33.34 54.62
CA ILE A 35 4.95 33.91 53.28
C ILE A 35 4.83 35.44 53.37
N PRO A 36 5.51 36.22 52.52
CA PRO A 36 5.39 37.68 52.47
C PRO A 36 3.94 38.16 52.36
N LYS A 37 3.61 39.30 53.00
CA LYS A 37 2.24 39.82 53.11
C LYS A 37 1.53 39.97 51.75
N THR A 38 2.24 40.47 50.74
CA THR A 38 1.72 40.65 49.37
C THR A 38 1.42 39.31 48.70
N GLU A 39 2.32 38.33 48.80
CA GLU A 39 2.13 37.00 48.22
C GLU A 39 1.04 36.21 48.94
N ARG A 40 0.95 36.36 50.26
CA ARG A 40 -0.11 35.77 51.10
C ARG A 40 -1.49 36.28 50.69
N PHE A 41 -1.61 37.58 50.42
CA PHE A 41 -2.86 38.18 49.94
C PHE A 41 -3.26 37.64 48.56
N LEU A 42 -2.30 37.55 47.63
CA LEU A 42 -2.54 37.00 46.29
C LEU A 42 -2.93 35.51 46.34
N LEU A 43 -2.27 34.71 47.18
CA LEU A 43 -2.61 33.30 47.37
C LEU A 43 -4.02 33.13 47.96
N LYS A 44 -4.41 34.00 48.90
CA LYS A 44 -5.77 34.02 49.46
C LYS A 44 -6.83 34.37 48.41
N MET A 45 -6.54 35.33 47.54
CA MET A 45 -7.39 35.69 46.42
C MET A 45 -7.53 34.53 45.42
N GLU A 46 -6.46 33.80 45.17
CA GLU A 46 -6.49 32.64 44.28
C GLU A 46 -7.31 31.48 44.86
N LEU A 47 -7.17 31.17 46.15
CA LEU A 47 -8.03 30.20 46.84
C LEU A 47 -9.51 30.60 46.77
N LYS A 48 -9.82 31.88 46.99
CA LYS A 48 -11.19 32.39 46.84
C LYS A 48 -11.71 32.25 45.42
N ARG A 49 -10.88 32.55 44.40
CA ARG A 49 -11.23 32.39 42.98
C ARG A 49 -11.57 30.94 42.64
N LEU A 50 -10.75 29.98 43.08
CA LEU A 50 -10.98 28.55 42.83
C LEU A 50 -12.28 28.04 43.46
N ALA A 51 -12.73 28.65 44.55
CA ALA A 51 -14.01 28.35 45.21
C ALA A 51 -15.23 29.04 44.57
N VAL A 52 -15.06 29.95 43.60
CA VAL A 52 -16.19 30.61 42.91
C VAL A 52 -16.87 29.62 41.95
N ALA A 53 -18.20 29.65 41.90
CA ALA A 53 -19.00 28.87 40.97
C ALA A 53 -18.57 29.12 39.51
N CYS A 54 -18.32 28.04 38.77
CA CYS A 54 -17.97 28.11 37.35
C CYS A 54 -19.24 27.96 36.51
N THR A 55 -19.33 28.63 35.37
CA THR A 55 -20.42 28.49 34.38
C THR A 55 -19.98 27.87 33.06
N ARG A 56 -18.68 27.57 32.92
CA ARG A 56 -18.11 27.04 31.67
C ARG A 56 -18.43 25.55 31.52
N LEU A 57 -18.76 25.12 30.32
CA LEU A 57 -18.86 23.70 30.00
C LEU A 57 -17.47 23.14 29.68
N ILE A 58 -17.30 21.84 29.90
CA ILE A 58 -16.03 21.15 29.65
C ILE A 58 -16.25 20.22 28.47
N ASP A 59 -15.45 20.37 27.43
CA ASP A 59 -15.42 19.47 26.28
C ASP A 59 -13.98 19.06 26.02
N LEU A 60 -13.67 17.80 26.33
CA LEU A 60 -12.32 17.24 26.17
C LEU A 60 -12.16 16.45 24.87
N ARG A 61 -13.17 16.41 24.00
CA ARG A 61 -13.08 15.70 22.71
C ARG A 61 -11.91 16.25 21.89
N GLY A 62 -10.95 15.39 21.56
CA GLY A 62 -9.73 15.76 20.84
C GLY A 62 -8.65 16.46 21.68
N HIS A 63 -8.86 16.60 22.99
CA HIS A 63 -7.90 17.20 23.93
C HIS A 63 -7.27 16.18 24.90
N VAL A 64 -7.85 14.98 25.00
CA VAL A 64 -7.37 13.88 25.85
C VAL A 64 -7.20 12.60 25.04
N ASP A 65 -6.36 11.70 25.54
CA ASP A 65 -6.05 10.38 24.96
C ASP A 65 -7.12 9.29 25.26
N GLY A 66 -8.28 9.69 25.79
CA GLY A 66 -9.40 8.81 26.13
C GLY A 66 -10.68 9.12 25.34
N GLU A 67 -11.56 8.13 25.19
CA GLU A 67 -12.88 8.34 24.57
C GLU A 67 -13.80 9.17 25.48
N CYS A 68 -14.18 10.36 25.03
CA CYS A 68 -15.07 11.25 25.77
C CYS A 68 -16.54 10.89 25.55
N ARG A 69 -17.32 10.84 26.63
CA ARG A 69 -18.77 10.63 26.65
C ARG A 69 -19.49 11.82 27.29
N SER A 70 -20.79 11.96 26.99
CA SER A 70 -21.63 12.96 27.64
C SER A 70 -21.79 12.65 29.12
N PHE A 71 -21.53 13.64 29.97
CA PHE A 71 -21.65 13.58 31.42
C PHE A 71 -22.50 14.76 31.90
N ASP A 72 -23.70 14.47 32.41
CA ASP A 72 -24.63 15.48 32.93
C ASP A 72 -24.42 15.69 34.43
N HIS A 73 -24.29 16.95 34.84
CA HIS A 73 -24.28 17.36 36.24
C HIS A 73 -25.01 18.69 36.42
N ASP A 74 -26.04 18.72 37.27
CA ASP A 74 -26.84 19.93 37.57
C ASP A 74 -27.42 20.60 36.31
N GLY A 75 -27.88 19.80 35.34
CA GLY A 75 -28.46 20.26 34.08
C GLY A 75 -27.43 20.77 33.06
N ARG A 76 -26.14 20.49 33.28
CA ARG A 76 -25.03 20.88 32.40
C ARG A 76 -24.40 19.64 31.81
N VAL A 77 -24.32 19.61 30.48
CA VAL A 77 -23.73 18.49 29.74
C VAL A 77 -22.27 18.80 29.43
N HIS A 78 -21.37 18.01 30.02
CA HIS A 78 -19.94 18.00 29.74
C HIS A 78 -19.59 16.82 28.82
N TYR A 79 -18.47 16.91 28.10
CA TYR A 79 -17.89 15.78 27.35
C TYR A 79 -16.55 15.40 27.94
N LEU A 80 -16.52 14.31 28.70
CA LEU A 80 -15.39 13.88 29.55
C LEU A 80 -15.08 12.41 29.29
N ASP A 81 -13.82 12.03 29.40
CA ASP A 81 -13.41 10.63 29.46
C ASP A 81 -13.42 10.09 30.90
N ASP A 82 -13.14 8.80 31.10
CA ASP A 82 -13.24 8.17 32.42
C ASP A 82 -12.28 8.76 33.47
N ILE A 83 -11.10 9.21 33.05
CA ILE A 83 -10.12 9.85 33.94
C ILE A 83 -10.63 11.23 34.38
N ALA A 84 -11.10 12.03 33.42
CA ALA A 84 -11.68 13.34 33.68
C ALA A 84 -12.94 13.26 34.55
N ILE A 85 -13.81 12.25 34.36
CA ILE A 85 -14.98 12.02 35.21
C ILE A 85 -14.57 11.75 36.65
N LYS A 86 -13.54 10.92 36.87
CA LYS A 86 -13.04 10.63 38.22
C LYS A 86 -12.51 11.90 38.91
N VAL A 87 -11.66 12.66 38.22
CA VAL A 87 -11.12 13.94 38.72
C VAL A 87 -12.24 14.95 38.98
N TYR A 88 -13.26 14.99 38.12
CA TYR A 88 -14.43 15.84 38.27
C TYR A 88 -15.18 15.50 39.57
N GLN A 89 -15.51 14.23 39.80
CA GLN A 89 -16.24 13.78 40.99
C GLN A 89 -15.45 14.00 42.28
N GLU A 90 -14.15 13.72 42.29
CA GLU A 90 -13.27 13.98 43.43
C GLU A 90 -13.25 15.47 43.80
N ASN A 91 -13.13 16.35 42.81
CA ASN A 91 -13.08 17.80 43.05
C ASN A 91 -14.45 18.40 43.42
N ILE A 92 -15.54 17.87 42.89
CA ILE A 92 -16.90 18.20 43.37
C ILE A 92 -17.04 17.86 44.85
N GLY A 93 -16.49 16.73 45.31
CA GLY A 93 -16.48 16.36 46.73
C GLY A 93 -15.79 17.38 47.64
N PHE A 94 -14.72 18.03 47.16
CA PHE A 94 -14.03 19.08 47.91
C PHE A 94 -14.82 20.39 47.92
N TYR A 95 -15.28 20.86 46.76
CA TYR A 95 -15.89 22.19 46.60
C TYR A 95 -17.40 22.22 46.83
N GLN A 96 -18.05 21.06 46.97
CA GLN A 96 -19.50 20.89 47.18
C GLN A 96 -20.35 21.53 46.07
N GLY A 97 -19.77 21.74 44.89
CA GLY A 97 -20.41 22.36 43.74
C GLY A 97 -19.42 22.58 42.60
N TYR A 98 -19.95 22.90 41.42
CA TYR A 98 -19.11 23.11 40.24
C TYR A 98 -18.42 24.49 40.25
N THR A 99 -17.15 24.50 40.62
CA THR A 99 -16.33 25.72 40.78
C THR A 99 -15.19 25.81 39.77
N PHE A 100 -14.48 26.94 39.74
CA PHE A 100 -13.28 27.09 38.92
C PHE A 100 -12.20 26.06 39.28
N GLY A 101 -12.11 25.65 40.55
CA GLY A 101 -11.23 24.57 40.98
C GLY A 101 -11.55 23.23 40.31
N VAL A 102 -12.83 22.89 40.17
CA VAL A 102 -13.27 21.68 39.45
C VAL A 102 -12.95 21.79 37.96
N TYR A 103 -13.26 22.93 37.33
CA TYR A 103 -12.99 23.15 35.91
C TYR A 103 -11.49 23.03 35.58
N GLU A 104 -10.63 23.67 36.37
CA GLU A 104 -9.19 23.70 36.12
C GLU A 104 -8.51 22.36 36.42
N ALA A 105 -8.96 21.61 37.43
CA ALA A 105 -8.46 20.27 37.71
C ALA A 105 -8.74 19.32 36.54
N VAL A 106 -9.96 19.37 35.99
CA VAL A 106 -10.39 18.50 34.89
C VAL A 106 -9.71 18.87 33.57
N MET A 107 -9.43 20.16 33.32
CA MET A 107 -8.65 20.60 32.16
C MET A 107 -7.15 20.27 32.23
N ASN A 108 -6.67 19.77 33.37
CA ASN A 108 -5.26 19.44 33.61
C ASN A 108 -5.05 17.96 33.98
N THR A 109 -5.94 17.06 33.56
CA THR A 109 -5.75 15.62 33.74
C THR A 109 -4.47 15.13 33.05
N GLU A 110 -3.88 14.05 33.57
CA GLU A 110 -2.56 13.58 33.09
C GLU A 110 -2.56 13.13 31.64
N ASN A 111 -3.71 12.73 31.13
CA ASN A 111 -3.93 12.29 29.76
C ASN A 111 -4.35 13.42 28.81
N ASN A 112 -4.37 14.66 29.28
CA ASN A 112 -4.58 15.82 28.43
C ASN A 112 -3.32 16.10 27.59
N PHE A 113 -3.45 16.19 26.27
CA PHE A 113 -2.33 16.36 25.35
C PHE A 113 -1.47 17.59 25.67
N ARG A 114 -2.05 18.64 26.23
CA ARG A 114 -1.32 19.83 26.69
C ARG A 114 -0.37 19.50 27.86
N VAL A 115 -0.85 18.71 28.83
CA VAL A 115 -0.09 18.31 30.02
C VAL A 115 0.99 17.30 29.66
N ILE A 116 0.68 16.35 28.77
CA ILE A 116 1.65 15.39 28.23
C ILE A 116 2.81 16.15 27.56
N TYR A 117 2.51 17.09 26.67
CA TYR A 117 3.52 17.87 25.95
C TYR A 117 4.37 18.75 26.88
N GLN A 118 3.79 19.33 27.94
CA GLN A 118 4.54 20.09 28.95
C GLN A 118 5.46 19.20 29.80
N LYS A 119 5.01 18.01 30.20
CA LYS A 119 5.82 17.03 30.93
C LYS A 119 6.97 16.50 30.06
N GLU A 120 6.72 16.23 28.78
CA GLU A 120 7.76 15.80 27.82
C GLU A 120 8.83 16.88 27.60
N LYS A 121 8.45 18.16 27.48
CA LYS A 121 9.40 19.27 27.40
C LYS A 121 10.22 19.46 28.68
N SER A 122 9.61 19.24 29.84
CA SER A 122 10.28 19.41 31.15
C SER A 122 11.27 18.28 31.46
N ASN A 123 11.10 17.11 30.84
CA ASN A 123 11.95 15.93 31.05
C ASN A 123 13.11 15.78 30.05
N MET A 124 13.30 16.71 29.11
CA MET A 124 14.42 16.68 28.13
C MET A 124 15.81 17.02 28.71
N GLY A 125 16.00 17.05 30.04
CA GLY A 125 17.25 17.55 30.63
C GLY A 125 17.73 16.89 31.92
N LYS A 126 17.13 15.77 32.39
CA LYS A 126 17.63 15.07 33.58
C LYS A 126 17.98 13.61 33.26
N PRO A 127 19.20 13.14 33.62
CA PRO A 127 19.57 11.74 33.46
C PRO A 127 18.70 10.88 34.38
N VAL A 128 18.00 9.92 33.81
CA VAL A 128 17.15 8.98 34.57
C VAL A 128 18.06 7.99 35.28
N GLN A 129 18.17 8.11 36.60
CA GLN A 129 18.57 7.01 37.45
C GLN A 129 17.43 5.98 37.49
N VAL A 130 17.80 4.74 37.20
CA VAL A 130 16.87 3.60 37.16
C VAL A 130 16.56 3.18 38.58
N GLU A 131 15.39 3.55 39.08
CA GLU A 131 14.74 2.82 40.18
C GLU A 131 13.76 1.82 39.58
N THR A 132 14.10 0.55 39.76
CA THR A 132 13.28 -0.63 39.54
C THR A 132 11.98 -0.54 40.33
N THR A 133 10.88 -0.17 39.68
CA THR A 133 9.52 -0.67 39.97
C THR A 133 8.52 -0.07 38.97
N LYS A 134 8.10 -0.89 37.98
CA LYS A 134 6.79 -0.94 37.29
C LYS A 134 6.99 -1.51 35.88
N ALA A 135 6.99 -2.83 35.79
CA ALA A 135 7.04 -3.63 34.57
C ALA A 135 5.78 -3.54 33.67
N GLY A 136 5.00 -2.45 33.76
CA GLY A 136 3.73 -2.27 33.02
C GLY A 136 3.68 -1.10 32.04
N LYS A 137 4.71 -0.25 31.96
CA LYS A 137 4.73 0.94 31.07
C LYS A 137 5.76 0.89 29.93
N LEU A 138 6.55 -0.18 29.81
CA LEU A 138 7.50 -0.35 28.70
C LEU A 138 6.90 -1.07 27.47
N PHE A 139 5.71 -1.66 27.58
CA PHE A 139 5.12 -2.54 26.55
C PHE A 139 4.67 -1.81 25.25
N GLU A 140 4.49 -0.49 25.25
CA GLU A 140 3.97 0.23 24.06
C GLU A 140 5.05 0.67 23.05
N LYS A 141 6.36 0.57 23.36
CA LYS A 141 7.42 1.03 22.41
C LYS A 141 7.93 -0.05 21.46
N THR A 142 7.56 -1.31 21.65
CA THR A 142 8.12 -2.45 20.90
C THR A 142 7.12 -3.16 19.99
N GLN A 143 5.84 -2.80 20.06
CA GLN A 143 4.79 -3.37 19.22
C GLN A 143 4.34 -2.37 18.15
N TYR A 144 4.61 -2.69 16.89
CA TYR A 144 4.14 -1.95 15.72
C TYR A 144 3.22 -2.88 14.89
N PRO A 145 1.95 -3.08 15.30
CA PRO A 145 1.09 -4.08 14.70
C PRO A 145 0.67 -3.70 13.28
N ALA A 146 0.69 -4.67 12.37
CA ALA A 146 0.18 -4.51 11.02
C ALA A 146 -0.57 -5.75 10.52
N SER A 147 -1.61 -5.52 9.73
CA SER A 147 -2.38 -6.55 9.05
C SER A 147 -1.86 -6.76 7.63
N LEU A 148 -1.86 -8.02 7.19
CA LEU A 148 -1.49 -8.38 5.83
C LEU A 148 -2.74 -8.44 4.93
N PHE A 149 -2.68 -7.77 3.79
CA PHE A 149 -3.69 -7.81 2.73
C PHE A 149 -3.06 -8.38 1.46
N THR A 150 -3.63 -9.49 0.96
CA THR A 150 -3.13 -10.10 -0.28
C THR A 150 -3.91 -9.62 -1.50
N PHE A 151 -3.23 -9.49 -2.64
CA PHE A 151 -3.86 -9.19 -3.92
C PHE A 151 -4.47 -10.45 -4.52
N GLY A 152 -5.80 -10.53 -4.47
CA GLY A 152 -6.59 -11.64 -4.99
C GLY A 152 -6.23 -13.03 -4.40
N PRO A 153 -6.84 -14.11 -4.95
CA PRO A 153 -8.05 -14.09 -5.78
C PRO A 153 -9.22 -13.38 -5.10
N TYR A 154 -9.94 -12.54 -5.85
CA TYR A 154 -11.17 -11.92 -5.39
C TYR A 154 -12.34 -12.83 -5.72
N HIS A 155 -12.71 -13.69 -4.76
CA HIS A 155 -13.80 -14.63 -4.98
C HIS A 155 -15.13 -13.90 -5.01
N ASN A 156 -15.80 -13.87 -6.16
CA ASN A 156 -17.19 -13.42 -6.20
C ASN A 156 -18.09 -14.53 -5.65
N ARG A 157 -19.01 -14.17 -4.74
CA ARG A 157 -20.01 -15.14 -4.26
C ARG A 157 -21.01 -15.43 -5.36
N SER A 158 -21.55 -16.64 -5.37
CA SER A 158 -22.66 -17.01 -6.25
C SER A 158 -23.97 -16.28 -5.89
N GLU A 159 -24.13 -15.87 -4.62
CA GLU A 159 -25.35 -15.28 -4.09
C GLU A 159 -25.12 -14.43 -2.83
N GLU A 160 -26.09 -13.57 -2.51
CA GLU A 160 -26.11 -12.78 -1.27
C GLU A 160 -26.29 -13.69 -0.05
N ARG A 161 -25.59 -13.38 1.05
CA ARG A 161 -25.80 -14.03 2.35
C ARG A 161 -26.37 -13.06 3.34
N MET A 162 -27.29 -13.51 4.16
CA MET A 162 -27.91 -12.71 5.22
C MET A 162 -27.35 -13.18 6.56
N ASN A 163 -26.83 -12.26 7.38
CA ASN A 163 -26.48 -12.56 8.75
C ASN A 163 -27.78 -12.83 9.51
N PHE A 164 -27.96 -14.08 9.93
CA PHE A 164 -29.19 -14.53 10.55
C PHE A 164 -28.85 -15.62 11.55
N ALA A 165 -29.04 -15.31 12.83
CA ALA A 165 -28.70 -16.20 13.94
C ALA A 165 -29.96 -16.95 14.38
N ILE A 166 -30.01 -18.23 14.06
CA ILE A 166 -31.10 -19.15 14.40
C ILE A 166 -30.52 -20.47 14.88
N THR A 167 -31.33 -21.21 15.63
CA THR A 167 -31.00 -22.54 16.10
C THR A 167 -31.03 -23.54 14.94
N LEU A 168 -29.97 -24.33 14.83
CA LEU A 168 -29.81 -25.43 13.89
C LEU A 168 -29.55 -26.71 14.68
N ASP A 169 -30.11 -27.83 14.25
CA ASP A 169 -29.70 -29.15 14.73
C ASP A 169 -28.82 -29.81 13.66
N ILE A 170 -27.59 -30.15 14.02
CA ILE A 170 -26.61 -30.75 13.12
C ILE A 170 -26.48 -32.24 13.43
N LEU A 171 -26.67 -33.08 12.42
CA LEU A 171 -26.47 -34.52 12.50
C LEU A 171 -25.26 -34.90 11.64
N LEU A 172 -24.23 -35.46 12.26
CA LEU A 172 -23.01 -35.89 11.58
C LEU A 172 -23.21 -37.30 10.99
N GLU A 173 -22.61 -37.59 9.84
CA GLU A 173 -22.79 -38.87 9.12
C GLU A 173 -22.48 -40.12 9.97
N ASN A 174 -21.48 -40.02 10.87
CA ASN A 174 -21.03 -41.12 11.73
C ASN A 174 -21.49 -41.01 13.18
N ASP A 175 -22.45 -40.12 13.47
CA ASP A 175 -22.92 -39.88 14.82
C ASP A 175 -24.46 -39.89 14.86
N LYS A 176 -25.02 -40.56 15.87
CA LYS A 176 -26.47 -40.57 16.08
C LYS A 176 -26.94 -39.40 16.94
N ASN A 177 -26.01 -38.64 17.51
CA ASN A 177 -26.34 -37.46 18.32
C ASN A 177 -26.64 -36.25 17.42
N GLU A 178 -27.69 -35.51 17.79
CA GLU A 178 -27.98 -34.19 17.23
C GLU A 178 -27.26 -33.11 18.04
N TYR A 179 -26.59 -32.20 17.33
CA TYR A 179 -25.81 -31.12 17.91
C TYR A 179 -26.52 -29.79 17.68
N GLU A 180 -27.08 -29.21 18.74
CA GLU A 180 -27.68 -27.89 18.69
C GLU A 180 -26.60 -26.81 18.47
N CYS A 181 -26.73 -26.06 17.38
CA CYS A 181 -25.79 -25.06 16.91
C CYS A 181 -26.53 -23.75 16.59
N THR A 182 -25.77 -22.67 16.44
CA THR A 182 -26.32 -21.37 16.02
C THR A 182 -25.72 -20.96 14.69
N SER A 183 -26.57 -20.61 13.72
CA SER A 183 -26.13 -20.02 12.47
C SER A 183 -25.49 -18.64 12.68
N SER A 184 -24.55 -18.31 11.82
CA SER A 184 -23.97 -16.98 11.67
C SER A 184 -24.54 -16.28 10.44
N ASP A 185 -24.56 -17.00 9.31
CA ASP A 185 -25.11 -16.52 8.04
C ASP A 185 -25.85 -17.64 7.30
N ILE A 186 -26.86 -17.26 6.52
CA ILE A 186 -27.62 -18.15 5.63
C ILE A 186 -27.70 -17.57 4.22
N SER A 187 -27.80 -18.46 3.24
CA SER A 187 -28.01 -18.21 1.81
C SER A 187 -28.85 -19.33 1.23
N VAL A 188 -29.28 -19.23 -0.03
CA VAL A 188 -30.16 -20.25 -0.62
C VAL A 188 -29.47 -21.61 -0.70
N GLU A 189 -28.18 -21.61 -1.03
CA GLU A 189 -27.37 -22.81 -1.25
C GLU A 189 -26.39 -23.11 -0.13
N GLY A 190 -26.42 -22.38 0.98
CA GLY A 190 -25.39 -22.53 1.99
C GLY A 190 -25.72 -21.86 3.31
N CYS A 191 -25.03 -22.28 4.36
CA CYS A 191 -25.08 -21.66 5.66
C CYS A 191 -23.72 -21.74 6.36
N LYS A 192 -23.52 -20.87 7.34
CA LYS A 192 -22.38 -20.95 8.26
C LYS A 192 -22.90 -20.99 9.68
N PHE A 193 -22.31 -21.82 10.53
CA PHE A 193 -22.72 -21.94 11.94
C PHE A 193 -21.53 -22.15 12.87
N ARG A 194 -21.73 -21.85 14.15
CA ARG A 194 -20.76 -22.11 15.21
C ARG A 194 -20.90 -23.54 15.70
N PHE A 195 -19.78 -24.25 15.78
CA PHE A 195 -19.68 -25.61 16.29
C PHE A 195 -18.68 -25.62 17.45
N ASN A 196 -19.18 -25.82 18.66
CA ASN A 196 -18.39 -25.74 19.90
C ASN A 196 -18.23 -27.12 20.57
N PHE A 197 -18.34 -28.20 19.81
CA PHE A 197 -18.24 -29.56 20.31
C PHE A 197 -16.85 -30.17 20.04
N LYS A 198 -16.51 -31.25 20.76
CA LYS A 198 -15.20 -31.91 20.66
C LYS A 198 -15.02 -32.73 19.37
N ASN A 199 -16.11 -32.98 18.65
CA ASN A 199 -16.10 -33.77 17.42
C ASN A 199 -15.21 -33.12 16.36
N ILE A 200 -14.49 -33.95 15.62
CA ILE A 200 -13.65 -33.50 14.50
C ILE A 200 -14.52 -33.48 13.25
N ILE A 201 -14.67 -32.29 12.66
CA ILE A 201 -15.32 -32.12 11.36
C ILE A 201 -14.24 -31.82 10.32
N THR A 202 -14.36 -32.42 9.14
CA THR A 202 -13.42 -32.26 8.03
C THR A 202 -14.08 -31.61 6.82
N VAL A 203 -13.30 -30.91 6.00
CA VAL A 203 -13.77 -30.37 4.71
C VAL A 203 -14.07 -31.55 3.77
N GLY A 204 -15.19 -31.48 3.06
CA GLY A 204 -15.75 -32.54 2.23
C GLY A 204 -16.69 -33.51 2.96
N GLN A 205 -16.79 -33.42 4.29
CA GLN A 205 -17.73 -34.23 5.06
C GLN A 205 -19.18 -33.84 4.77
N HIS A 206 -20.06 -34.84 4.66
CA HIS A 206 -21.49 -34.62 4.54
C HIS A 206 -22.13 -34.57 5.93
N ILE A 207 -23.00 -33.58 6.13
CA ILE A 207 -23.75 -33.36 7.36
C ILE A 207 -25.20 -33.07 7.04
N ASN A 208 -26.09 -33.44 7.94
CA ASN A 208 -27.50 -33.11 7.85
C ASN A 208 -27.77 -31.90 8.76
N ILE A 209 -28.46 -30.90 8.21
CA ILE A 209 -28.79 -29.67 8.92
C ILE A 209 -30.31 -29.50 8.95
N ARG A 210 -30.84 -29.40 10.17
CA ARG A 210 -32.24 -29.06 10.43
C ARG A 210 -32.34 -27.62 10.92
N PHE A 211 -33.13 -26.79 10.25
CA PHE A 211 -33.25 -25.37 10.57
C PHE A 211 -34.38 -25.12 11.58
N ARG A 212 -34.20 -25.59 12.81
CA ARG A 212 -35.22 -25.55 13.87
C ARG A 212 -35.85 -24.15 14.05
N GLY A 213 -35.02 -23.11 14.10
CA GLY A 213 -35.51 -21.74 14.25
C GLY A 213 -36.34 -21.20 13.07
N LEU A 214 -36.26 -21.82 11.87
CA LEU A 214 -37.17 -21.50 10.76
C LEU A 214 -38.42 -22.37 10.78
N GLU A 215 -38.33 -23.63 11.22
CA GLU A 215 -39.47 -24.53 11.33
C GLU A 215 -40.51 -24.05 12.35
N ASP A 216 -40.06 -23.39 13.41
CA ASP A 216 -40.94 -22.88 14.47
C ASP A 216 -41.92 -21.80 13.94
N GLU A 217 -41.52 -21.07 12.88
CA GLU A 217 -42.28 -19.95 12.32
C GLU A 217 -42.84 -20.22 10.92
N PHE A 218 -42.26 -21.15 10.15
CA PHE A 218 -42.55 -21.32 8.73
C PHE A 218 -42.69 -22.80 8.32
N GLN A 219 -43.55 -23.04 7.32
CA GLN A 219 -43.64 -24.34 6.62
C GLN A 219 -43.17 -24.18 5.18
N PHE A 220 -42.13 -24.93 4.81
CA PHE A 220 -41.48 -24.83 3.49
C PHE A 220 -41.28 -26.20 2.80
N GLY A 221 -41.97 -27.24 3.26
CA GLY A 221 -41.94 -28.57 2.66
C GLY A 221 -42.24 -29.69 3.65
N LYS A 222 -42.19 -30.94 3.17
CA LYS A 222 -42.30 -32.14 4.00
C LYS A 222 -40.96 -32.56 4.61
N GLU A 223 -39.87 -32.27 3.93
CA GLU A 223 -38.51 -32.50 4.40
C GLU A 223 -38.10 -31.40 5.39
N LYS A 224 -37.54 -31.81 6.53
CA LYS A 224 -37.13 -30.92 7.63
C LYS A 224 -35.62 -30.88 7.82
N SER A 225 -34.92 -31.92 7.39
CA SER A 225 -33.46 -32.03 7.44
C SER A 225 -32.92 -32.07 6.02
N PHE A 226 -31.83 -31.36 5.78
CA PHE A 226 -31.24 -31.20 4.45
C PHE A 226 -29.75 -31.56 4.48
N ASN A 227 -29.28 -32.20 3.40
CA ASN A 227 -27.88 -32.59 3.26
C ASN A 227 -27.02 -31.39 2.85
N PHE A 228 -25.86 -31.26 3.50
CA PHE A 228 -24.85 -30.27 3.21
C PHE A 228 -23.46 -30.91 3.18
N GLU A 229 -22.56 -30.36 2.38
CA GLU A 229 -21.14 -30.67 2.37
C GLU A 229 -20.38 -29.54 3.05
N VAL A 230 -19.47 -29.86 3.96
CA VAL A 230 -18.57 -28.90 4.60
C VAL A 230 -17.57 -28.38 3.58
N LYS A 231 -17.61 -27.08 3.28
CA LYS A 231 -16.70 -26.44 2.31
C LYS A 231 -15.54 -25.72 2.96
N ASN A 232 -15.71 -25.18 4.16
CA ASN A 232 -14.60 -24.59 4.92
C ASN A 232 -14.83 -24.67 6.43
N ILE A 233 -13.72 -24.57 7.18
CA ILE A 233 -13.71 -24.52 8.64
C ILE A 233 -12.77 -23.39 9.05
N GLN A 234 -13.28 -22.42 9.80
CA GLN A 234 -12.50 -21.31 10.37
C GLN A 234 -12.43 -21.49 11.88
N LYS A 235 -11.22 -21.49 12.44
CA LYS A 235 -11.01 -21.50 13.89
C LYS A 235 -10.73 -20.07 14.35
N ILE A 236 -11.62 -19.54 15.18
CA ILE A 236 -11.46 -18.23 15.83
C ILE A 236 -11.45 -18.51 17.33
N ASP A 237 -10.29 -18.31 17.95
CA ASP A 237 -10.03 -18.64 19.36
C ASP A 237 -10.42 -20.09 19.71
N LYS A 238 -11.46 -20.27 20.54
CA LYS A 238 -12.00 -21.57 20.96
C LYS A 238 -13.22 -22.01 20.15
N THR A 239 -13.69 -21.21 19.20
CA THR A 239 -14.90 -21.47 18.41
C THR A 239 -14.55 -21.89 16.99
N GLN A 240 -15.22 -22.94 16.50
CA GLN A 240 -15.13 -23.35 15.11
C GLN A 240 -16.35 -22.81 14.35
N LEU A 241 -16.11 -22.09 13.27
CA LEU A 241 -17.12 -21.68 12.31
C LEU A 241 -17.06 -22.62 11.10
N ILE A 242 -18.17 -23.27 10.80
CA ILE A 242 -18.26 -24.25 9.73
C ILE A 242 -19.12 -23.67 8.62
N GLY A 243 -18.56 -23.55 7.43
CA GLY A 243 -19.26 -23.12 6.23
C GLY A 243 -19.62 -24.31 5.36
N CYS A 244 -20.90 -24.44 5.04
CA CYS A 244 -21.45 -25.58 4.34
C CYS A 244 -22.20 -25.16 3.07
N GLN A 245 -22.20 -26.03 2.07
CA GLN A 245 -22.97 -25.89 0.83
C GLN A 245 -23.97 -27.03 0.72
N ARG A 246 -25.18 -26.73 0.28
CA ARG A 246 -26.28 -27.68 0.16
C ARG A 246 -25.97 -28.71 -0.92
N VAL A 247 -26.35 -29.97 -0.66
CA VAL A 247 -26.20 -31.09 -1.60
C VAL A 247 -27.59 -31.57 -1.99
N TYR A 248 -27.86 -31.58 -3.29
CA TYR A 248 -29.14 -32.04 -3.83
C TYR A 248 -29.10 -33.52 -4.18
N SER A 249 -30.21 -34.22 -3.91
CA SER A 249 -30.47 -35.55 -4.43
C SER A 249 -30.60 -35.49 -5.97
N LYS A 250 -30.07 -36.50 -6.68
CA LYS A 250 -29.92 -36.50 -8.15
C LYS A 250 -31.21 -36.19 -8.95
N ASP A 251 -32.39 -36.36 -8.35
CA ASP A 251 -33.70 -36.18 -9.00
C ASP A 251 -34.39 -34.83 -8.74
N LYS A 252 -33.85 -33.94 -7.89
CA LYS A 252 -34.48 -32.63 -7.59
C LYS A 252 -33.45 -31.51 -7.50
N ARG A 253 -33.44 -30.62 -8.50
CA ARG A 253 -32.64 -29.37 -8.45
C ARG A 253 -33.34 -28.19 -7.77
N VAL A 254 -34.67 -28.26 -7.61
CA VAL A 254 -35.48 -27.22 -6.97
C VAL A 254 -36.43 -27.87 -5.97
N ASP A 255 -36.36 -27.44 -4.71
CA ASP A 255 -37.26 -27.88 -3.65
C ASP A 255 -37.94 -26.70 -2.94
N GLY A 256 -38.93 -27.03 -2.11
CA GLY A 256 -39.74 -26.03 -1.39
C GLY A 256 -38.91 -25.16 -0.46
N PHE A 257 -37.83 -25.71 0.13
CA PHE A 257 -36.95 -24.96 1.01
C PHE A 257 -36.10 -23.94 0.24
N GLN A 258 -35.59 -24.31 -0.94
CA GLN A 258 -34.86 -23.39 -1.82
C GLN A 258 -35.74 -22.20 -2.22
N THR A 259 -36.98 -22.49 -2.65
CA THR A 259 -37.97 -21.46 -3.06
C THR A 259 -38.32 -20.54 -1.88
N PHE A 260 -38.50 -21.13 -0.69
CA PHE A 260 -38.72 -20.38 0.55
C PHE A 260 -37.54 -19.46 0.87
N LEU A 261 -36.30 -19.97 0.87
CA LEU A 261 -35.11 -19.17 1.19
C LEU A 261 -34.91 -18.02 0.20
N GLN A 262 -35.18 -18.22 -1.09
CA GLN A 262 -35.13 -17.15 -2.09
C GLN A 262 -36.09 -16.00 -1.74
N GLY A 263 -37.35 -16.32 -1.46
CA GLY A 263 -38.36 -15.33 -1.06
C GLY A 263 -38.05 -14.69 0.30
N PHE A 264 -37.64 -15.51 1.27
CA PHE A 264 -37.35 -15.09 2.64
C PHE A 264 -36.15 -14.12 2.69
N ILE A 265 -35.05 -14.45 2.02
CA ILE A 265 -33.86 -13.59 1.96
C ILE A 265 -34.21 -12.30 1.21
N GLN A 266 -34.86 -12.38 0.05
CA GLN A 266 -35.22 -11.19 -0.72
C GLN A 266 -36.15 -10.24 0.06
N GLY A 267 -37.11 -10.79 0.80
CA GLY A 267 -38.04 -10.01 1.64
C GLY A 267 -37.36 -9.41 2.88
N ASN A 268 -36.37 -10.09 3.46
CA ASN A 268 -35.78 -9.70 4.74
C ASN A 268 -34.36 -9.13 4.68
N LYS A 269 -33.69 -9.09 3.53
CA LYS A 269 -32.29 -8.59 3.41
C LYS A 269 -32.07 -7.13 3.80
N ARG A 270 -33.14 -6.33 3.87
CA ARG A 270 -33.10 -4.97 4.42
C ARG A 270 -33.26 -4.94 5.94
N ARG A 271 -33.92 -5.95 6.52
CA ARG A 271 -34.16 -6.08 7.96
C ARG A 271 -32.98 -6.75 8.65
N TYR A 272 -32.44 -7.82 8.07
CA TYR A 272 -31.26 -8.52 8.57
C TYR A 272 -30.06 -8.13 7.73
N LYS A 273 -28.94 -7.78 8.38
CA LYS A 273 -27.73 -7.26 7.72
C LYS A 273 -27.22 -8.27 6.69
N VAL A 274 -27.05 -7.85 5.44
CA VAL A 274 -26.34 -8.62 4.41
C VAL A 274 -24.88 -8.78 4.85
N ASN A 275 -24.31 -9.98 4.66
CA ASN A 275 -22.90 -10.22 4.92
C ASN A 275 -22.05 -9.59 3.80
N LEU A 276 -21.31 -8.54 4.15
CA LEU A 276 -20.50 -7.76 3.21
C LEU A 276 -19.00 -8.09 3.29
N ASP A 277 -18.58 -9.01 4.17
CA ASP A 277 -17.16 -9.20 4.51
C ASP A 277 -16.30 -9.49 3.28
N ASN A 278 -16.79 -10.34 2.37
CA ASN A 278 -16.09 -10.67 1.13
C ASN A 278 -15.87 -9.44 0.24
N THR A 279 -16.91 -8.63 0.04
CA THR A 279 -16.83 -7.41 -0.76
C THR A 279 -15.97 -6.34 -0.09
N ILE A 280 -16.03 -6.25 1.24
CA ILE A 280 -15.18 -5.34 2.04
C ILE A 280 -13.70 -5.73 1.92
N HIS A 281 -13.36 -7.00 2.09
CA HIS A 281 -11.98 -7.47 1.92
C HIS A 281 -11.48 -7.26 0.48
N ALA A 282 -12.32 -7.54 -0.51
CA ALA A 282 -11.97 -7.35 -1.91
C ALA A 282 -11.71 -5.88 -2.25
N ILE A 283 -12.58 -4.95 -1.85
CA ILE A 283 -12.39 -3.52 -2.14
C ILE A 283 -11.17 -2.94 -1.38
N GLN A 284 -10.90 -3.39 -0.16
CA GLN A 284 -9.70 -2.99 0.59
C GLN A 284 -8.42 -3.42 -0.14
N SER A 285 -8.31 -4.70 -0.49
CA SER A 285 -7.16 -5.21 -1.26
C SER A 285 -7.04 -4.55 -2.63
N ARG A 286 -8.14 -4.35 -3.36
CA ARG A 286 -8.16 -3.68 -4.68
C ARG A 286 -7.76 -2.21 -4.58
N SER A 287 -8.14 -1.53 -3.50
CA SER A 287 -7.68 -0.17 -3.20
C SER A 287 -6.17 -0.12 -2.96
N PHE A 288 -5.62 -1.06 -2.19
CA PHE A 288 -4.17 -1.11 -2.00
C PHE A 288 -3.43 -1.48 -3.28
N GLU A 289 -4.03 -2.33 -4.12
CA GLU A 289 -3.49 -2.73 -5.42
C GLU A 289 -3.29 -1.53 -6.36
N GLN A 290 -4.28 -0.63 -6.47
CA GLN A 290 -4.19 0.57 -7.32
C GLN A 290 -3.14 1.58 -6.84
N TYR A 291 -2.76 1.56 -5.56
CA TYR A 291 -1.70 2.42 -5.03
C TYR A 291 -0.31 1.79 -5.18
N SER A 292 -0.21 0.48 -4.95
CA SER A 292 1.07 -0.24 -4.95
C SER A 292 1.63 -0.42 -6.36
N LEU A 293 0.83 -0.94 -7.31
CA LEU A 293 1.38 -1.33 -8.63
C LEU A 293 1.90 -0.16 -9.48
N PRO A 294 1.24 1.03 -9.52
CA PRO A 294 1.78 2.16 -10.27
C PRO A 294 3.09 2.74 -9.71
N LYS A 295 3.52 2.28 -8.53
CA LYS A 295 4.76 2.69 -7.85
C LYS A 295 5.75 1.54 -7.70
N LEU A 296 5.65 0.49 -8.51
CA LEU A 296 6.59 -0.63 -8.50
C LEU A 296 8.03 -0.19 -8.80
N ASN A 297 8.95 -0.62 -7.95
CA ASN A 297 10.38 -0.38 -8.08
C ASN A 297 11.12 -1.49 -8.84
N GLU A 298 10.44 -2.59 -9.11
CA GLU A 298 10.94 -3.71 -9.90
C GLU A 298 10.31 -3.72 -11.30
N LEU A 299 11.01 -4.27 -12.29
CA LEU A 299 10.58 -4.36 -13.68
C LEU A 299 10.18 -5.80 -14.01
N PRO A 300 8.87 -6.10 -14.10
CA PRO A 300 8.37 -7.42 -14.49
C PRO A 300 8.43 -7.57 -16.00
N ILE A 301 9.03 -8.67 -16.47
CA ILE A 301 9.27 -8.95 -17.89
C ILE A 301 8.71 -10.33 -18.21
N PHE A 302 7.67 -10.37 -19.04
CA PHE A 302 7.11 -11.62 -19.54
C PHE A 302 7.97 -12.14 -20.68
N VAL A 303 8.26 -13.44 -20.61
CA VAL A 303 9.11 -14.15 -21.55
C VAL A 303 8.26 -15.11 -22.36
N GLU A 304 8.35 -14.97 -23.67
CA GLU A 304 7.69 -15.81 -24.66
C GLU A 304 8.65 -16.90 -25.13
N ASP A 305 8.12 -18.09 -25.39
CA ASP A 305 8.83 -19.15 -26.11
C ASP A 305 8.22 -19.29 -27.49
N ASN A 306 8.99 -18.90 -28.50
CA ASN A 306 8.62 -19.06 -29.89
C ASN A 306 9.44 -20.20 -30.51
N LYS A 307 8.90 -21.43 -30.43
CA LYS A 307 9.48 -22.64 -31.05
C LYS A 307 10.92 -22.93 -30.61
N GLY A 308 11.22 -22.71 -29.33
CA GLY A 308 12.53 -22.96 -28.71
C GLY A 308 13.40 -21.70 -28.58
N GLU A 309 12.99 -20.58 -29.14
CA GLU A 309 13.62 -19.28 -28.91
C GLU A 309 12.91 -18.54 -27.78
N ILE A 310 13.58 -18.44 -26.63
CA ILE A 310 13.02 -17.84 -25.42
C ILE A 310 13.46 -16.38 -25.31
N LEU A 311 12.52 -15.45 -25.51
CA LEU A 311 12.82 -14.01 -25.58
C LEU A 311 11.86 -13.15 -24.74
N PRO A 312 12.33 -12.00 -24.23
CA PRO A 312 11.44 -11.01 -23.59
C PRO A 312 10.41 -10.46 -24.58
N ARG A 313 9.14 -10.39 -24.16
CA ARG A 313 8.03 -9.96 -25.01
C ARG A 313 7.25 -8.76 -24.47
N TYR A 314 6.92 -8.77 -23.18
CA TYR A 314 6.20 -7.67 -22.53
C TYR A 314 6.96 -7.19 -21.29
N ALA A 315 7.02 -5.88 -21.06
CA ALA A 315 7.47 -5.33 -19.78
C ALA A 315 6.39 -4.48 -19.14
N LEU A 316 6.13 -4.68 -17.85
CA LEU A 316 5.22 -3.83 -17.09
C LEU A 316 5.97 -2.60 -16.56
N THR A 317 5.71 -1.43 -17.13
CA THR A 317 6.40 -0.20 -16.74
C THR A 317 5.53 0.74 -15.93
N CYS A 318 6.17 1.49 -15.05
CA CYS A 318 5.59 2.60 -14.33
C CYS A 318 6.69 3.66 -14.13
N HIS A 319 6.34 4.79 -13.51
CA HIS A 319 7.29 5.86 -13.31
C HIS A 319 8.57 5.41 -12.56
N ASN A 320 8.41 4.55 -11.55
CA ASN A 320 9.50 4.14 -10.65
C ASN A 320 10.50 3.16 -11.27
N ASN A 321 10.05 2.30 -12.20
CA ASN A 321 10.91 1.31 -12.87
C ASN A 321 11.30 1.71 -14.31
N GLN A 322 10.83 2.86 -14.80
CA GLN A 322 11.11 3.34 -16.16
C GLN A 322 12.61 3.45 -16.45
N ALA A 323 13.40 3.91 -15.47
CA ALA A 323 14.84 4.03 -15.62
C ALA A 323 15.51 2.67 -15.84
N THR A 324 15.03 1.62 -15.15
CA THR A 324 15.50 0.24 -15.35
C THR A 324 15.19 -0.25 -16.76
N PHE A 325 14.00 0.04 -17.28
CA PHE A 325 13.65 -0.30 -18.66
C PHE A 325 14.51 0.46 -19.69
N GLN A 326 14.69 1.77 -19.49
CA GLN A 326 15.50 2.63 -20.36
C GLN A 326 17.00 2.29 -20.36
N TYR A 327 17.52 1.77 -19.26
CA TYR A 327 18.90 1.26 -19.21
C TYR A 327 19.12 0.17 -20.27
N TRP A 328 18.13 -0.69 -20.50
CA TRP A 328 18.16 -1.75 -21.51
C TRP A 328 17.59 -1.31 -22.86
N GLN A 329 18.03 -0.15 -23.34
CA GLN A 329 17.71 0.34 -24.67
C GLN A 329 18.96 0.65 -25.47
N ASP A 330 18.96 0.32 -26.76
CA ASP A 330 20.02 0.73 -27.67
C ASP A 330 19.93 2.23 -28.02
N GLU A 331 20.89 2.72 -28.82
CA GLU A 331 20.91 4.12 -29.24
C GLU A 331 19.65 4.57 -30.02
N ASN A 332 18.88 3.63 -30.56
CA ASN A 332 17.63 3.89 -31.30
C ASN A 332 16.38 3.67 -30.43
N ARG A 333 16.56 3.44 -29.13
CA ARG A 333 15.50 3.13 -28.14
C ARG A 333 14.82 1.78 -28.34
N HIS A 334 15.43 0.85 -29.07
CA HIS A 334 14.95 -0.53 -29.11
C HIS A 334 15.38 -1.27 -27.84
N SER A 335 14.51 -2.13 -27.32
CA SER A 335 14.84 -2.92 -26.14
C SER A 335 16.00 -3.89 -26.41
N THR A 336 16.92 -3.95 -25.44
CA THR A 336 18.04 -4.90 -25.38
C THR A 336 17.93 -5.84 -24.19
N LEU A 337 16.73 -6.04 -23.63
CA LEU A 337 16.50 -6.90 -22.47
C LEU A 337 16.92 -8.36 -22.68
N TYR A 338 17.05 -8.81 -23.93
CA TYR A 338 17.65 -10.11 -24.28
C TYR A 338 19.12 -10.24 -23.81
N CYS A 339 19.85 -9.13 -23.60
CA CYS A 339 21.19 -9.11 -23.01
C CYS A 339 21.17 -9.43 -21.50
N LEU A 340 20.08 -9.05 -20.81
CA LEU A 340 19.86 -9.36 -19.41
C LEU A 340 19.26 -10.77 -19.25
N ILE A 341 18.33 -11.15 -20.12
CA ILE A 341 17.59 -12.42 -20.05
C ILE A 341 18.08 -13.33 -21.18
N THR A 342 19.11 -14.13 -20.91
CA THR A 342 19.61 -15.17 -21.82
C THR A 342 19.07 -16.55 -21.45
N ALA A 343 19.07 -17.49 -22.40
CA ALA A 343 18.66 -18.87 -22.16
C ALA A 343 19.47 -19.53 -21.03
N GLU A 344 20.79 -19.37 -20.99
CA GLU A 344 21.59 -19.97 -19.92
C GLU A 344 21.29 -19.32 -18.56
N ARG A 345 20.99 -18.01 -18.55
CA ARG A 345 20.66 -17.30 -17.32
C ARG A 345 19.28 -17.70 -16.79
N LEU A 346 18.29 -17.92 -17.65
CA LEU A 346 16.99 -18.48 -17.26
C LEU A 346 17.14 -19.81 -16.53
N LEU A 347 18.00 -20.71 -17.03
CA LEU A 347 18.31 -21.97 -16.34
C LEU A 347 18.93 -21.75 -14.95
N ARG A 348 19.88 -20.81 -14.82
CA ARG A 348 20.46 -20.44 -13.52
C ARG A 348 19.45 -19.79 -12.57
N MET A 349 18.54 -18.96 -13.08
CA MET A 349 17.45 -18.37 -12.30
C MET A 349 16.49 -19.43 -11.78
N ARG A 350 16.12 -20.43 -12.59
CA ARG A 350 15.27 -21.54 -12.12
C ARG A 350 15.95 -22.35 -11.01
N LYS A 351 17.25 -22.64 -11.14
CA LYS A 351 18.05 -23.32 -10.10
C LYS A 351 18.12 -22.52 -8.79
N THR A 352 18.41 -21.22 -8.88
CA THR A 352 18.50 -20.34 -7.69
C THR A 352 17.14 -20.10 -7.04
N HIS A 353 16.07 -19.96 -7.83
CA HIS A 353 14.70 -19.85 -7.33
C HIS A 353 14.28 -21.10 -6.55
N ALA A 354 14.65 -22.30 -6.99
CA ALA A 354 14.40 -23.53 -6.23
C ALA A 354 15.08 -23.56 -4.84
N LEU A 355 16.15 -22.77 -4.67
CA LEU A 355 16.86 -22.58 -3.39
C LEU A 355 16.38 -21.36 -2.60
N GLY A 356 15.30 -20.67 -3.03
CA GLY A 356 14.82 -19.44 -2.40
C GLY A 356 15.82 -18.27 -2.48
N LYS A 357 16.65 -18.26 -3.52
CA LYS A 357 17.65 -17.21 -3.79
C LYS A 357 17.33 -16.49 -5.09
N SER A 358 17.84 -15.26 -5.19
CA SER A 358 17.82 -14.47 -6.43
C SER A 358 19.14 -14.62 -7.17
N LEU A 359 19.18 -14.24 -8.46
CA LEU A 359 20.41 -14.19 -9.23
C LEU A 359 20.89 -12.75 -9.38
N LEU A 360 22.06 -12.43 -8.84
CA LEU A 360 22.67 -11.11 -9.00
C LEU A 360 23.43 -11.01 -10.31
N VAL A 361 23.16 -9.95 -11.07
CA VAL A 361 23.80 -9.65 -12.34
C VAL A 361 24.47 -8.29 -12.27
N TYR A 362 25.76 -8.25 -12.60
CA TYR A 362 26.53 -7.03 -12.73
C TYR A 362 26.61 -6.65 -14.20
N SER A 363 26.37 -5.38 -14.50
CA SER A 363 26.35 -4.91 -15.89
C SER A 363 26.97 -3.53 -16.07
N PHE A 364 27.41 -3.26 -17.29
CA PHE A 364 27.79 -1.93 -17.77
C PHE A 364 27.60 -1.84 -19.28
N VAL A 365 27.60 -0.61 -19.79
CA VAL A 365 27.45 -0.28 -21.20
C VAL A 365 28.74 0.32 -21.71
N HIS A 366 29.28 -0.26 -22.77
CA HIS A 366 30.43 0.27 -23.50
C HIS A 366 29.95 0.98 -24.76
N ILE A 367 30.39 2.21 -24.96
CA ILE A 367 30.06 3.00 -26.15
C ILE A 367 31.24 2.91 -27.11
N SER A 368 30.98 2.44 -28.33
CA SER A 368 31.98 2.40 -29.41
C SER A 368 31.36 2.86 -30.72
N GLN A 369 31.97 3.85 -31.37
CA GLN A 369 31.46 4.45 -32.62
C GLN A 369 29.98 4.88 -32.55
N GLY A 370 29.55 5.42 -31.40
CA GLY A 370 28.17 5.86 -31.16
C GLY A 370 27.16 4.73 -30.92
N LYS A 371 27.60 3.46 -30.92
CA LYS A 371 26.77 2.29 -30.66
C LYS A 371 26.94 1.80 -29.22
N LEU A 372 25.85 1.35 -28.61
CA LEU A 372 25.86 0.80 -27.25
C LEU A 372 26.11 -0.72 -27.29
N PHE A 373 27.04 -1.18 -26.46
CA PHE A 373 27.34 -2.61 -26.26
C PHE A 373 27.18 -2.97 -24.78
N PHE A 374 26.32 -3.94 -24.51
CA PHE A 374 25.97 -4.36 -23.16
C PHE A 374 26.89 -5.49 -22.71
N TYR A 375 27.39 -5.39 -21.48
CA TYR A 375 28.16 -6.43 -20.81
C TYR A 375 27.42 -6.87 -19.56
N THR A 376 27.24 -8.18 -19.37
CA THR A 376 26.59 -8.72 -18.16
C THR A 376 27.33 -9.95 -17.65
N ALA A 377 27.52 -10.01 -16.33
CA ALA A 377 28.04 -11.20 -15.65
C ALA A 377 27.20 -11.46 -14.40
N ASP A 378 26.66 -12.67 -14.28
CA ASP A 378 25.99 -13.08 -13.05
C ASP A 378 26.93 -13.72 -12.04
N VAL A 379 26.51 -13.70 -10.76
CA VAL A 379 27.35 -14.15 -9.65
C VAL A 379 27.83 -15.59 -9.79
N GLU A 380 27.03 -16.48 -10.40
CA GLU A 380 27.41 -17.87 -10.66
C GLU A 380 28.52 -17.96 -11.71
N GLN A 381 28.43 -17.18 -12.79
CA GLN A 381 29.51 -17.09 -13.80
C GLN A 381 30.81 -16.58 -13.18
N LEU A 382 30.74 -15.57 -12.32
CA LEU A 382 31.91 -14.98 -11.67
C LEU A 382 32.52 -15.88 -10.60
N ASN A 383 31.72 -16.67 -9.88
CA ASN A 383 32.23 -17.58 -8.85
C ASN A 383 33.07 -18.73 -9.43
N ASN A 384 32.90 -19.06 -10.71
CA ASN A 384 33.74 -20.06 -11.39
C ASN A 384 35.19 -19.59 -11.60
N ASP A 385 35.47 -18.29 -11.49
CA ASP A 385 36.82 -17.73 -11.57
C ASP A 385 36.97 -16.53 -10.63
N SER A 386 37.52 -16.79 -9.44
CA SER A 386 37.64 -15.80 -8.38
C SER A 386 38.60 -14.65 -8.72
N ASP A 387 39.66 -14.91 -9.49
CA ASP A 387 40.63 -13.89 -9.87
C ASP A 387 40.02 -12.90 -10.88
N PHE A 388 39.34 -13.42 -11.91
CA PHE A 388 38.69 -12.57 -12.90
C PHE A 388 37.44 -11.87 -12.34
N LYS A 389 36.75 -12.46 -11.36
CA LYS A 389 35.65 -11.80 -10.65
C LYS A 389 36.05 -10.44 -10.09
N VAL A 390 37.19 -10.37 -9.40
CA VAL A 390 37.69 -9.11 -8.82
C VAL A 390 37.95 -8.08 -9.92
N GLN A 391 38.62 -8.50 -11.01
CA GLN A 391 38.92 -7.63 -12.15
C GLN A 391 37.65 -7.14 -12.86
N PHE A 392 36.70 -8.02 -13.13
CA PHE A 392 35.44 -7.69 -13.79
C PHE A 392 34.64 -6.69 -12.95
N LEU A 393 34.47 -6.95 -11.66
CA LEU A 393 33.70 -6.07 -10.77
C LEU A 393 34.36 -4.70 -10.62
N GLY A 394 35.68 -4.64 -10.44
CA GLY A 394 36.42 -3.38 -10.39
C GLY A 394 36.31 -2.58 -11.69
N PHE A 395 36.47 -3.24 -12.84
CA PHE A 395 36.33 -2.59 -14.15
C PHE A 395 34.90 -2.13 -14.42
N ALA A 396 33.91 -2.98 -14.17
CA ALA A 396 32.49 -2.65 -14.36
C ALA A 396 32.09 -1.45 -13.50
N ALA A 397 32.45 -1.44 -12.22
CA ALA A 397 32.14 -0.35 -11.29
C ALA A 397 32.86 0.98 -11.61
N SER A 398 33.95 0.94 -12.40
CA SER A 398 34.58 2.15 -12.93
C SER A 398 33.76 2.84 -14.03
N LYS A 399 32.79 2.15 -14.64
CA LYS A 399 31.95 2.69 -15.70
C LYS A 399 30.80 3.52 -15.09
N PRO A 400 30.46 4.69 -15.67
CA PRO A 400 29.30 5.48 -15.24
C PRO A 400 27.96 4.74 -15.31
N SER A 401 27.84 3.77 -16.22
CA SER A 401 26.63 2.96 -16.41
C SER A 401 26.62 1.67 -15.58
N PHE A 402 27.45 1.57 -14.54
CA PHE A 402 27.50 0.36 -13.72
C PHE A 402 26.15 0.14 -13.03
N ALA A 403 25.61 -1.07 -13.18
CA ALA A 403 24.37 -1.45 -12.52
C ALA A 403 24.46 -2.87 -11.95
N ILE A 404 23.84 -3.06 -10.79
CA ILE A 404 23.64 -4.35 -10.12
C ILE A 404 22.15 -4.64 -10.18
N THR A 405 21.76 -5.70 -10.87
CA THR A 405 20.37 -6.11 -11.02
C THR A 405 20.15 -7.44 -10.34
N GLN A 406 19.21 -7.48 -9.41
CA GLN A 406 18.71 -8.71 -8.80
C GLN A 406 17.59 -9.28 -9.66
N LEU A 407 17.75 -10.52 -10.13
CA LEU A 407 16.77 -11.23 -10.93
C LEU A 407 16.07 -12.32 -10.12
N SER A 408 14.76 -12.39 -10.24
CA SER A 408 13.94 -13.52 -9.82
C SER A 408 13.08 -14.00 -10.99
N ILE A 409 12.58 -15.23 -10.89
CA ILE A 409 11.74 -15.84 -11.92
C ILE A 409 10.52 -16.48 -11.24
N MET A 410 9.37 -16.39 -11.90
CA MET A 410 8.14 -17.08 -11.54
C MET A 410 7.43 -17.55 -12.80
N ASP A 411 6.61 -18.59 -12.69
CA ASP A 411 5.82 -19.09 -13.81
C ASP A 411 4.58 -18.23 -14.03
N VAL A 412 4.13 -18.14 -15.29
CA VAL A 412 2.89 -17.45 -15.64
C VAL A 412 1.70 -18.33 -15.27
N ASP A 413 0.84 -17.82 -14.40
CA ASP A 413 -0.41 -18.49 -14.00
C ASP A 413 -1.60 -17.76 -14.62
N ILE A 414 -2.20 -18.35 -15.65
CA ILE A 414 -3.28 -17.76 -16.44
C ILE A 414 -4.57 -17.64 -15.62
N ASP A 415 -4.78 -18.48 -14.59
CA ASP A 415 -5.93 -18.37 -13.70
C ASP A 415 -5.89 -17.08 -12.86
N LYS A 416 -4.72 -16.42 -12.81
CA LYS A 416 -4.54 -15.11 -12.20
C LYS A 416 -4.93 -13.93 -13.08
N ALA A 417 -5.14 -14.15 -14.37
CA ALA A 417 -5.39 -13.10 -15.35
C ALA A 417 -6.74 -12.39 -15.16
N HIS A 418 -7.75 -13.11 -14.64
CA HIS A 418 -9.08 -12.56 -14.44
C HIS A 418 -9.29 -12.07 -12.99
N SER A 419 -9.88 -10.88 -12.83
CA SER A 419 -10.14 -10.21 -11.55
C SER A 419 -11.51 -9.53 -11.59
N PRO A 420 -12.61 -10.29 -11.41
CA PRO A 420 -13.96 -9.73 -11.39
C PRO A 420 -14.24 -8.98 -10.07
N LEU A 421 -15.29 -8.14 -10.09
CA LEU A 421 -15.87 -7.50 -8.91
C LEU A 421 -16.70 -8.49 -8.08
N THR A 422 -16.72 -8.29 -6.78
CA THR A 422 -17.31 -9.19 -5.77
C THR A 422 -18.72 -8.78 -5.34
N LEU A 423 -19.61 -8.68 -6.33
CA LEU A 423 -20.96 -8.12 -6.18
C LEU A 423 -22.10 -9.15 -6.12
N SER A 424 -21.80 -10.44 -5.95
CA SER A 424 -22.80 -11.51 -5.78
C SER A 424 -23.92 -11.51 -6.83
N ASN A 425 -23.56 -11.28 -8.11
CA ASN A 425 -24.47 -11.20 -9.27
C ASN A 425 -25.48 -10.02 -9.24
N THR A 426 -25.26 -9.02 -8.40
CA THR A 426 -26.12 -7.81 -8.32
C THR A 426 -25.67 -6.66 -9.23
N LEU A 427 -24.73 -6.93 -10.14
CA LEU A 427 -24.25 -5.95 -11.10
C LEU A 427 -25.40 -5.44 -11.98
N THR A 428 -25.60 -4.13 -12.00
CA THR A 428 -26.51 -3.51 -12.95
C THR A 428 -26.03 -3.76 -14.38
N LYS A 429 -26.95 -3.86 -15.36
CA LYS A 429 -26.63 -3.99 -16.80
C LYS A 429 -25.57 -2.99 -17.29
N LYS A 430 -25.57 -1.77 -16.74
CA LYS A 430 -24.59 -0.71 -17.08
C LYS A 430 -23.14 -1.11 -16.74
N ASN A 431 -22.92 -1.94 -15.72
CA ASN A 431 -21.60 -2.27 -15.18
C ASN A 431 -21.16 -3.72 -15.48
N GLU A 432 -21.98 -4.51 -16.17
CA GLU A 432 -21.65 -5.91 -16.54
C GLU A 432 -20.32 -6.02 -17.30
N TYR A 433 -19.97 -4.99 -18.10
CA TYR A 433 -18.72 -4.95 -18.85
C TYR A 433 -17.45 -5.05 -17.98
N LEU A 434 -17.53 -4.67 -16.69
CA LEU A 434 -16.39 -4.71 -15.76
C LEU A 434 -15.97 -6.14 -15.39
N ASN A 435 -16.91 -7.09 -15.52
CA ASN A 435 -16.74 -8.51 -15.23
C ASN A 435 -16.72 -9.38 -16.50
N LEU A 436 -16.58 -8.78 -17.69
CA LEU A 436 -16.43 -9.55 -18.92
C LEU A 436 -15.20 -10.46 -18.84
N PRO A 437 -15.32 -11.71 -19.35
CA PRO A 437 -14.18 -12.62 -19.43
C PRO A 437 -13.10 -12.03 -20.35
N ILE A 438 -11.90 -12.56 -20.20
CA ILE A 438 -10.77 -12.20 -21.05
C ILE A 438 -11.09 -12.67 -22.49
N PRO A 439 -10.90 -11.81 -23.50
CA PRO A 439 -11.00 -12.20 -24.91
C PRO A 439 -10.11 -13.40 -25.27
N SER A 440 -10.53 -14.23 -26.22
CA SER A 440 -9.85 -15.48 -26.58
C SER A 440 -8.45 -15.26 -27.17
N ASP A 441 -8.28 -14.21 -27.98
CA ASP A 441 -7.00 -13.77 -28.54
C ASP A 441 -5.99 -13.36 -27.45
N ALA A 442 -6.46 -12.69 -26.39
CA ALA A 442 -5.63 -12.38 -25.24
C ALA A 442 -5.23 -13.65 -24.48
N ILE A 443 -6.15 -14.62 -24.32
CA ILE A 443 -5.86 -15.90 -23.67
C ILE A 443 -4.81 -16.70 -24.47
N GLU A 444 -4.96 -16.81 -25.79
CA GLU A 444 -3.98 -17.46 -26.67
C GLU A 444 -2.59 -16.83 -26.53
N THR A 445 -2.53 -15.50 -26.46
CA THR A 445 -1.26 -14.78 -26.24
C THR A 445 -0.64 -15.11 -24.88
N LEU A 446 -1.45 -15.21 -23.82
CA LEU A 446 -0.97 -15.57 -22.48
C LEU A 446 -0.43 -17.00 -22.42
N HIS A 447 -0.99 -17.94 -23.18
CA HIS A 447 -0.49 -19.32 -23.26
C HIS A 447 0.91 -19.45 -23.84
N ASN A 448 1.35 -18.48 -24.66
CA ASN A 448 2.72 -18.45 -25.20
C ASN A 448 3.74 -17.90 -24.19
N LEU A 449 3.28 -17.30 -23.08
CA LEU A 449 4.14 -16.74 -22.04
C LEU A 449 4.46 -17.80 -21.00
N GLN A 450 5.73 -18.18 -20.88
CA GLN A 450 6.15 -19.24 -19.97
C GLN A 450 6.46 -18.74 -18.56
N SER A 451 7.14 -17.59 -18.48
CA SER A 451 7.66 -17.10 -17.21
C SER A 451 7.70 -15.59 -17.15
N ILE A 452 7.74 -15.08 -15.93
CA ILE A 452 7.95 -13.68 -15.60
C ILE A 452 9.31 -13.58 -14.94
N VAL A 453 10.24 -12.89 -15.58
CA VAL A 453 11.51 -12.49 -14.98
C VAL A 453 11.31 -11.11 -14.37
N VAL A 454 11.68 -10.96 -13.11
CA VAL A 454 11.54 -9.70 -12.39
C VAL A 454 12.92 -9.12 -12.12
N ALA A 455 13.18 -7.94 -12.67
CA ALA A 455 14.44 -7.24 -12.57
C ALA A 455 14.36 -6.09 -11.57
N SER A 456 15.07 -6.20 -10.46
CA SER A 456 15.20 -5.16 -9.44
C SER A 456 16.59 -4.55 -9.49
N ASP A 457 16.70 -3.27 -9.86
CA ASP A 457 17.97 -2.55 -9.74
C ASP A 457 18.28 -2.34 -8.25
N VAL A 458 19.40 -2.86 -7.76
CA VAL A 458 19.87 -2.74 -6.37
C VAL A 458 21.12 -1.86 -6.26
N THR A 459 21.45 -1.12 -7.31
CA THR A 459 22.63 -0.25 -7.36
C THR A 459 22.52 0.87 -6.33
N ASN A 460 23.58 1.09 -5.57
CA ASN A 460 23.68 2.17 -4.59
C ASN A 460 25.04 2.87 -4.74
N PRO A 461 25.12 4.21 -4.73
CA PRO A 461 26.39 4.94 -4.73
C PRO A 461 27.43 4.42 -3.72
N ALA A 462 26.99 3.99 -2.53
CA ALA A 462 27.88 3.44 -1.52
C ALA A 462 28.46 2.07 -1.93
N SER A 463 27.65 1.17 -2.50
CA SER A 463 28.12 -0.14 -2.98
C SER A 463 29.02 0.01 -4.21
N THR A 464 28.66 0.88 -5.16
CA THR A 464 29.51 1.21 -6.33
C THR A 464 30.90 1.68 -5.92
N LYS A 465 31.00 2.59 -4.94
CA LYS A 465 32.29 3.06 -4.40
C LYS A 465 33.13 1.93 -3.78
N GLN A 466 32.49 0.91 -3.19
CA GLN A 466 33.21 -0.24 -2.65
C GLN A 466 33.75 -1.14 -3.77
N TYR A 467 32.95 -1.44 -4.80
CA TYR A 467 33.42 -2.21 -5.96
C TYR A 467 34.52 -1.49 -6.74
N GLN A 468 34.49 -0.16 -6.81
CA GLN A 468 35.56 0.65 -7.43
C GLN A 468 36.93 0.50 -6.77
N ARG A 469 36.99 0.00 -5.52
CA ARG A 469 38.27 -0.26 -4.82
C ARG A 469 38.93 -1.57 -5.26
N LEU A 470 38.21 -2.43 -5.98
CA LEU A 470 38.74 -3.68 -6.49
C LEU A 470 39.73 -3.41 -7.63
N SER A 471 40.87 -4.11 -7.60
CA SER A 471 41.89 -3.95 -8.64
C SER A 471 41.45 -4.60 -9.95
N PHE A 472 41.56 -3.85 -11.04
CA PHE A 472 41.38 -4.33 -12.41
C PHE A 472 42.64 -4.06 -13.27
N LYS A 473 43.80 -3.88 -12.63
CA LYS A 473 45.08 -3.76 -13.33
C LYS A 473 45.31 -5.03 -14.17
N ASN A 474 45.54 -4.84 -15.47
CA ASN A 474 45.72 -5.91 -16.46
C ASN A 474 44.50 -6.81 -16.66
N ILE A 475 43.28 -6.25 -16.62
CA ILE A 475 42.07 -7.01 -16.97
C ILE A 475 42.23 -7.69 -18.34
N ASP A 476 41.98 -8.99 -18.37
CA ASP A 476 42.03 -9.76 -19.62
C ASP A 476 40.84 -9.38 -20.52
N THR A 477 41.16 -8.65 -21.59
CA THR A 477 40.16 -8.17 -22.54
C THR A 477 39.56 -9.28 -23.40
N ILE A 478 40.26 -10.40 -23.61
CA ILE A 478 39.73 -11.55 -24.35
C ILE A 478 38.65 -12.21 -23.50
N ARG A 479 38.93 -12.41 -22.22
CA ARG A 479 37.95 -12.94 -21.27
C ARG A 479 36.77 -11.99 -21.07
N LEU A 480 37.00 -10.68 -21.02
CA LEU A 480 35.93 -9.68 -20.91
C LEU A 480 34.95 -9.76 -22.07
N LYS A 481 35.42 -10.04 -23.31
CA LYS A 481 34.55 -10.18 -24.48
C LYS A 481 33.50 -11.28 -24.33
N ASN A 482 33.76 -12.33 -23.54
CA ASN A 482 32.79 -13.40 -23.30
C ASN A 482 31.54 -12.95 -22.53
N PHE A 483 31.61 -11.79 -21.87
CA PHE A 483 30.49 -11.17 -21.15
C PHE A 483 29.76 -10.10 -21.98
N GLY A 484 30.26 -9.80 -23.18
CA GLY A 484 29.66 -8.83 -24.11
C GLY A 484 28.59 -9.49 -24.97
N HIS A 485 27.44 -8.84 -25.10
CA HIS A 485 26.31 -9.36 -25.86
C HIS A 485 26.39 -8.96 -27.34
N LYS A 486 26.03 -9.89 -28.21
CA LYS A 486 25.88 -9.61 -29.65
C LYS A 486 24.63 -8.79 -29.89
N ARG A 487 24.68 -7.90 -30.89
CA ARG A 487 23.49 -7.18 -31.36
C ARG A 487 22.63 -8.12 -32.20
N LEU A 488 21.32 -8.06 -32.03
CA LEU A 488 20.39 -8.73 -32.94
C LEU A 488 20.43 -8.07 -34.32
N THR A 489 20.21 -8.87 -35.36
CA THR A 489 20.09 -8.38 -36.74
C THR A 489 18.79 -7.62 -36.97
N SER A 490 17.74 -7.97 -36.23
CA SER A 490 16.46 -7.27 -36.20
C SER A 490 16.15 -6.84 -34.76
N PRO A 491 15.48 -5.68 -34.56
CA PRO A 491 15.08 -5.23 -33.23
C PRO A 491 14.21 -6.27 -32.52
N LEU A 492 14.42 -6.44 -31.22
CA LEU A 492 13.56 -7.28 -30.39
C LEU A 492 12.14 -6.71 -30.40
N LEU A 493 11.16 -7.55 -30.75
CA LEU A 493 9.76 -7.18 -30.68
C LEU A 493 9.29 -7.24 -29.22
N MET A 494 9.29 -6.08 -28.57
CA MET A 494 8.97 -5.95 -27.16
C MET A 494 7.98 -4.80 -26.92
N ASP A 495 6.87 -5.12 -26.26
CA ASP A 495 5.81 -4.17 -25.96
C ASP A 495 5.93 -3.64 -24.52
N GLU A 496 5.98 -2.31 -24.39
CA GLU A 496 5.96 -1.62 -23.11
C GLU A 496 4.50 -1.45 -22.63
N VAL A 497 4.17 -2.07 -21.49
CA VAL A 497 2.82 -2.08 -20.93
C VAL A 497 2.77 -1.24 -19.66
N GLY A 498 2.34 0.02 -19.79
CA GLY A 498 2.23 0.91 -18.65
C GLY A 498 1.16 0.47 -17.63
N ILE A 499 1.53 0.41 -16.36
CA ILE A 499 0.66 0.06 -15.23
C ILE A 499 -0.20 1.26 -14.83
N ASN A 500 -1.38 1.35 -15.45
CA ASN A 500 -2.33 2.43 -15.19
C ASN A 500 -3.70 1.87 -14.77
N TYR A 501 -4.32 2.46 -13.74
CA TYR A 501 -5.70 2.16 -13.32
C TYR A 501 -6.68 3.18 -13.88
N LYS A 502 -6.29 4.46 -13.88
CA LYS A 502 -7.00 5.51 -14.61
C LYS A 502 -6.72 5.35 -16.09
N ASN A 503 -7.70 4.86 -16.84
CA ASN A 503 -7.68 4.96 -18.29
C ASN A 503 -7.97 6.43 -18.64
N GLN A 504 -6.97 7.31 -18.46
CA GLN A 504 -7.12 8.77 -18.55
C GLN A 504 -7.50 9.27 -19.96
N ARG A 505 -7.54 8.36 -20.94
CA ARG A 505 -7.82 8.70 -22.33
C ARG A 505 -9.15 8.08 -22.72
N GLN A 506 -10.12 8.96 -23.01
CA GLN A 506 -11.38 8.58 -23.66
C GLN A 506 -11.17 8.07 -25.10
N GLU A 507 -9.93 8.14 -25.63
CA GLU A 507 -9.60 7.92 -27.03
C GLU A 507 -8.13 7.60 -27.27
N SER A 508 -7.85 6.89 -28.36
CA SER A 508 -6.49 6.58 -28.82
C SER A 508 -5.77 7.85 -29.29
N ARG A 509 -4.49 7.98 -28.93
CA ARG A 509 -3.58 8.96 -29.53
C ARG A 509 -2.80 8.30 -30.66
N PHE A 510 -2.35 9.10 -31.63
CA PHE A 510 -1.53 8.66 -32.75
C PHE A 510 -0.24 9.45 -32.76
N LYS A 511 0.89 8.75 -32.86
CA LYS A 511 2.22 9.37 -32.96
C LYS A 511 2.33 10.02 -34.33
N TYR A 512 2.53 11.33 -34.35
CA TYR A 512 2.69 12.08 -35.59
C TYR A 512 3.37 13.42 -35.31
N VAL A 513 4.48 13.66 -36.01
CA VAL A 513 5.27 14.88 -35.85
C VAL A 513 4.91 15.85 -36.96
N THR A 514 4.34 16.99 -36.59
CA THR A 514 4.06 18.09 -37.50
C THR A 514 4.47 19.42 -36.86
N PRO A 515 4.94 20.41 -37.64
CA PRO A 515 5.19 21.76 -37.14
C PRO A 515 3.90 22.39 -36.60
N VAL A 516 4.01 23.05 -35.45
CA VAL A 516 2.91 23.75 -34.79
C VAL A 516 3.37 25.15 -34.40
N GLU A 517 2.53 26.13 -34.69
CA GLU A 517 2.68 27.51 -34.20
C GLU A 517 1.68 27.73 -33.07
N LEU A 518 2.16 28.15 -31.90
CA LEU A 518 1.35 28.42 -30.73
C LEU A 518 1.32 29.94 -30.49
N GLU A 519 0.12 30.48 -30.27
CA GLU A 519 -0.10 31.89 -29.96
C GLU A 519 -0.81 32.05 -28.61
N ILE A 520 -0.33 32.96 -27.76
CA ILE A 520 -0.99 33.37 -26.52
C ILE A 520 -0.76 34.87 -26.29
N ALA A 521 -1.83 35.63 -26.08
CA ALA A 521 -1.77 37.09 -25.82
C ALA A 521 -0.86 37.86 -26.82
N GLY A 522 -0.87 37.47 -28.10
CA GLY A 522 -0.06 38.08 -29.17
C GLY A 522 1.39 37.59 -29.27
N VAL A 523 1.85 36.71 -28.37
CA VAL A 523 3.18 36.09 -28.44
C VAL A 523 3.11 34.77 -29.21
N ARG A 524 3.98 34.60 -30.21
CA ARG A 524 4.08 33.37 -31.01
C ARG A 524 5.32 32.56 -30.65
N CYS A 525 5.14 31.25 -30.49
CA CYS A 525 6.22 30.30 -30.36
C CYS A 525 6.05 29.11 -31.30
N SER A 526 7.17 28.58 -31.77
CA SER A 526 7.21 27.43 -32.66
C SER A 526 7.51 26.16 -31.86
N GLY A 527 6.96 25.05 -32.36
CA GLY A 527 7.22 23.73 -31.84
C GLY A 527 6.78 22.63 -32.80
N LYS A 528 6.77 21.40 -32.30
CA LYS A 528 6.36 20.21 -33.03
C LYS A 528 5.43 19.36 -32.19
N SER A 529 4.48 18.69 -32.83
CA SER A 529 3.69 17.66 -32.16
C SER A 529 4.51 16.39 -31.92
N HIS A 530 4.20 15.70 -30.83
CA HIS A 530 4.65 14.33 -30.55
C HIS A 530 3.54 13.34 -30.86
N ASP A 531 2.34 13.66 -30.41
CA ASP A 531 1.13 12.87 -30.59
C ASP A 531 -0.10 13.78 -30.70
N PHE A 532 -1.17 13.26 -31.30
CA PHE A 532 -2.48 13.89 -31.31
C PHE A 532 -3.60 12.87 -31.10
N SER A 533 -4.74 13.34 -30.64
CA SER A 533 -6.03 12.63 -30.64
C SER A 533 -7.15 13.59 -31.01
N ILE A 534 -8.40 13.16 -30.92
CA ILE A 534 -9.55 13.99 -31.30
C ILE A 534 -9.74 15.17 -30.32
N LEU A 535 -9.36 15.00 -29.04
CA LEU A 535 -9.58 15.91 -27.92
C LEU A 535 -8.30 16.50 -27.33
N GLY A 536 -7.11 16.11 -27.78
CA GLY A 536 -5.88 16.62 -27.18
C GLY A 536 -4.63 16.24 -27.96
N LEU A 537 -3.50 16.80 -27.54
CA LEU A 537 -2.22 16.61 -28.20
C LEU A 537 -1.05 16.93 -27.28
N LYS A 538 0.13 16.43 -27.63
CA LYS A 538 1.38 16.70 -26.94
C LYS A 538 2.31 17.48 -27.86
N LEU A 539 2.82 18.62 -27.37
CA LEU A 539 3.76 19.47 -28.10
C LEU A 539 5.10 19.53 -27.39
N GLU A 540 6.15 19.69 -28.18
CA GLU A 540 7.45 20.16 -27.73
C GLU A 540 7.75 21.49 -28.41
N LEU A 541 7.98 22.52 -27.61
CA LEU A 541 8.38 23.84 -28.05
C LEU A 541 9.89 23.91 -28.24
N ASP A 542 10.31 24.70 -29.23
CA ASP A 542 11.74 24.91 -29.51
C ASP A 542 12.46 25.64 -28.36
N LYS A 543 11.71 26.39 -27.54
CA LYS A 543 12.21 27.11 -26.37
C LYS A 543 11.30 26.87 -25.16
N PRO A 544 11.85 26.88 -23.92
CA PRO A 544 11.05 26.84 -22.70
C PRO A 544 10.00 27.96 -22.67
N SER A 545 8.78 27.61 -22.32
CA SER A 545 7.65 28.54 -22.19
C SER A 545 7.46 29.02 -20.75
N VAL A 546 6.71 30.10 -20.60
CA VAL A 546 6.22 30.60 -19.30
C VAL A 546 4.77 30.16 -19.01
N LEU A 547 4.22 29.26 -19.85
CA LEU A 547 2.85 28.76 -19.74
C LEU A 547 2.64 27.98 -18.44
N ASN A 548 1.45 28.11 -17.88
CA ASN A 548 0.97 27.40 -16.71
C ASN A 548 -0.23 26.52 -17.05
N LYS A 549 -0.52 25.57 -16.16
CA LYS A 549 -1.73 24.74 -16.27
C LYS A 549 -2.97 25.64 -16.17
N GLY A 550 -3.91 25.47 -17.11
CA GLY A 550 -5.15 26.24 -17.22
C GLY A 550 -5.09 27.36 -18.27
N ASP A 551 -3.91 27.71 -18.78
CA ASP A 551 -3.79 28.73 -19.83
C ASP A 551 -4.46 28.26 -21.13
N VAL A 552 -5.13 29.18 -21.83
CA VAL A 552 -5.71 28.92 -23.15
C VAL A 552 -4.77 29.46 -24.23
N VAL A 553 -4.39 28.58 -25.15
CA VAL A 553 -3.47 28.85 -26.26
C VAL A 553 -4.14 28.58 -27.60
N TYR A 554 -3.68 29.24 -28.65
CA TYR A 554 -4.22 29.10 -30.00
C TYR A 554 -3.19 28.44 -30.90
N LEU A 555 -3.53 27.27 -31.45
CA LEU A 555 -2.63 26.46 -32.26
C LEU A 555 -2.94 26.60 -33.75
N THR A 556 -1.89 26.76 -34.54
CA THR A 556 -1.93 26.70 -35.99
C THR A 556 -1.09 25.52 -36.47
N PHE A 557 -1.59 24.76 -37.46
CA PHE A 557 -0.91 23.61 -38.05
C PHE A 557 -0.56 23.85 -39.53
N PRO A 558 0.54 24.55 -39.85
CA PRO A 558 0.87 24.93 -41.23
C PRO A 558 1.08 23.73 -42.16
N GLY A 559 1.67 22.65 -41.66
CA GLY A 559 1.89 21.43 -42.43
C GLY A 559 0.59 20.73 -42.79
N LEU A 560 -0.34 20.63 -41.82
CA LEU A 560 -1.64 19.97 -42.01
C LEU A 560 -2.62 20.84 -42.81
N GLN A 561 -2.49 22.16 -42.78
CA GLN A 561 -3.32 23.05 -43.60
C GLN A 561 -3.07 22.84 -45.10
N LYS A 562 -1.86 22.43 -45.51
CA LYS A 562 -1.52 22.21 -46.93
C LYS A 562 -2.21 20.97 -47.53
N ILE A 563 -2.64 20.03 -46.69
CA ILE A 563 -3.23 18.76 -47.14
C ILE A 563 -4.77 18.78 -47.13
N THR A 564 -5.40 19.86 -46.68
CA THR A 564 -6.86 19.98 -46.70
C THR A 564 -7.32 21.43 -46.83
N SER A 565 -8.31 21.67 -47.68
CA SER A 565 -9.07 22.92 -47.76
C SER A 565 -10.41 22.85 -47.03
N ALA A 566 -10.81 21.65 -46.57
CA ALA A 566 -12.11 21.42 -45.91
C ALA A 566 -12.14 21.83 -44.44
N PHE A 567 -10.97 22.10 -43.83
CA PHE A 567 -10.85 22.50 -42.44
C PHE A 567 -9.91 23.71 -42.34
N ASP A 568 -10.29 24.69 -41.52
CA ASP A 568 -9.40 25.77 -41.09
C ASP A 568 -8.65 25.33 -39.82
N LEU A 569 -7.33 25.22 -39.93
CA LEU A 569 -6.41 24.75 -38.90
C LEU A 569 -5.54 25.88 -38.36
N LYS A 570 -6.03 27.12 -38.44
CA LYS A 570 -5.41 28.30 -37.83
C LYS A 570 -6.12 28.69 -36.54
N GLY A 571 -5.35 29.07 -35.53
CA GLY A 571 -5.87 29.64 -34.28
C GLY A 571 -6.84 28.75 -33.51
N LEU A 572 -6.61 27.43 -33.48
CA LEU A 572 -7.45 26.46 -32.79
C LEU A 572 -7.26 26.55 -31.27
N PRO A 573 -8.30 26.74 -30.46
CA PRO A 573 -8.15 26.94 -29.02
C PRO A 573 -7.92 25.63 -28.25
N TYR A 574 -6.87 25.61 -27.42
CA TYR A 574 -6.49 24.52 -26.54
C TYR A 574 -6.18 25.03 -25.13
N GLU A 575 -6.53 24.25 -24.12
CA GLU A 575 -6.18 24.48 -22.71
C GLU A 575 -4.93 23.67 -22.33
N VAL A 576 -4.01 24.30 -21.61
CA VAL A 576 -2.80 23.68 -21.10
C VAL A 576 -3.13 22.80 -19.89
N MET A 577 -3.01 21.48 -20.05
CA MET A 577 -3.29 20.52 -18.98
C MET A 577 -2.07 20.23 -18.12
N ARG A 578 -0.88 20.25 -18.71
CA ARG A 578 0.40 19.98 -18.03
C ARG A 578 1.56 20.62 -18.77
N VAL A 579 2.54 21.09 -18.00
CA VAL A 579 3.85 21.57 -18.47
C VAL A 579 4.94 20.77 -17.75
N ASN A 580 5.97 20.31 -18.46
CA ASN A 580 7.07 19.55 -17.84
C ASN A 580 8.02 20.45 -17.02
N LYS A 581 8.89 19.85 -16.19
CA LYS A 581 9.87 20.59 -15.35
C LYS A 581 10.80 21.52 -16.17
N LYS A 582 11.13 21.14 -17.43
CA LYS A 582 11.95 21.95 -18.37
C LYS A 582 11.15 23.04 -19.12
N LYS A 583 9.84 23.12 -18.89
CA LYS A 583 8.87 24.03 -19.53
C LYS A 583 8.80 24.03 -21.06
N ASN A 584 9.32 23.00 -21.72
CA ASN A 584 9.32 22.88 -23.17
C ASN A 584 8.31 21.85 -23.70
N ILE A 585 7.80 20.94 -22.86
CA ILE A 585 6.78 19.96 -23.26
C ILE A 585 5.44 20.35 -22.67
N LEU A 586 4.42 20.45 -23.54
CA LEU A 586 3.05 20.81 -23.19
C LEU A 586 2.11 19.65 -23.53
N ASN A 587 1.21 19.33 -22.59
CA ASN A 587 0.05 18.48 -22.88
C ASN A 587 -1.19 19.38 -22.94
N LEU A 588 -1.89 19.33 -24.07
CA LEU A 588 -2.98 20.22 -24.39
C LEU A 588 -4.30 19.44 -24.56
N ARG A 589 -5.41 20.08 -24.19
CA ARG A 589 -6.78 19.59 -24.39
C ARG A 589 -7.56 20.61 -25.21
N VAL A 590 -8.42 20.14 -26.11
CA VAL A 590 -9.32 21.00 -26.87
C VAL A 590 -10.15 21.87 -25.93
N TYR A 591 -10.17 23.18 -26.16
CA TYR A 591 -10.99 24.13 -25.42
C TYR A 591 -12.21 24.52 -26.26
N VAL A 592 -13.42 24.36 -25.73
CA VAL A 592 -14.68 24.63 -26.45
C VAL A 592 -15.51 25.65 -25.69
N GLU A 593 -15.61 26.88 -26.19
CA GLU A 593 -16.48 27.90 -25.59
C GLU A 593 -17.96 27.72 -25.99
N LYS A 594 -18.24 27.36 -27.27
CA LYS A 594 -19.60 27.08 -27.77
C LYS A 594 -19.60 25.98 -28.85
N HIS A 595 -19.96 24.76 -28.43
CA HIS A 595 -20.41 23.58 -29.18
C HIS A 595 -19.59 23.01 -30.38
N GLN A 596 -18.68 23.73 -31.03
CA GLN A 596 -17.86 23.19 -32.13
C GLN A 596 -16.39 23.62 -32.08
N HIS A 597 -15.48 22.66 -32.29
CA HIS A 597 -14.05 22.88 -32.41
C HIS A 597 -13.55 22.26 -33.72
N MET A 598 -13.03 23.10 -34.64
CA MET A 598 -12.64 22.67 -35.99
C MET A 598 -11.54 21.60 -35.97
N GLY A 599 -10.57 21.71 -35.07
CA GLY A 599 -9.54 20.68 -34.89
C GLY A 599 -10.10 19.32 -34.50
N ARG A 600 -11.22 19.28 -33.77
CA ARG A 600 -11.84 18.01 -33.34
C ARG A 600 -12.42 17.27 -34.55
N ALA A 601 -13.12 18.00 -35.42
CA ALA A 601 -13.68 17.45 -36.65
C ALA A 601 -12.58 17.01 -37.63
N PHE A 602 -11.53 17.81 -37.76
CA PHE A 602 -10.37 17.48 -38.60
C PHE A 602 -9.64 16.24 -38.11
N PHE A 603 -9.20 16.18 -36.85
CA PHE A 603 -8.45 15.02 -36.34
C PHE A 603 -9.29 13.76 -36.35
N LYS A 604 -10.60 13.84 -36.10
CA LYS A 604 -11.52 12.72 -36.31
C LYS A 604 -11.48 12.22 -37.77
N ALA A 605 -11.60 13.12 -38.74
CA ALA A 605 -11.55 12.76 -40.16
C ALA A 605 -10.16 12.21 -40.59
N LEU A 606 -9.08 12.81 -40.08
CA LEU A 606 -7.70 12.39 -40.36
C LEU A 606 -7.46 10.96 -39.84
N ILE A 607 -7.89 10.67 -38.62
CA ILE A 607 -7.82 9.34 -38.00
C ILE A 607 -8.64 8.33 -38.77
N THR A 608 -9.90 8.64 -39.09
CA THR A 608 -10.79 7.70 -39.79
C THR A 608 -10.28 7.36 -41.19
N LYS A 609 -9.69 8.33 -41.92
CA LYS A 609 -9.22 8.12 -43.30
C LYS A 609 -7.82 7.51 -43.42
N ASN A 610 -6.98 7.65 -42.39
CA ASN A 610 -5.56 7.24 -42.45
C ASN A 610 -5.22 6.22 -41.36
N ARG A 611 -6.20 5.46 -40.89
CA ARG A 611 -6.05 4.51 -39.79
C ARG A 611 -4.90 3.51 -40.01
N ASP A 612 -4.69 3.09 -41.26
CA ASP A 612 -3.65 2.12 -41.63
C ASP A 612 -2.24 2.74 -41.75
N LYS A 613 -2.14 4.08 -41.76
CA LYS A 613 -0.89 4.84 -41.92
C LYS A 613 -0.44 5.57 -40.66
N LEU A 614 -1.34 5.72 -39.68
CA LEU A 614 -1.04 6.38 -38.41
C LEU A 614 -0.62 5.34 -37.39
N THR A 615 0.60 5.47 -36.86
CA THR A 615 1.07 4.61 -35.77
C THR A 615 0.28 4.96 -34.50
N PRO A 616 -0.56 4.05 -33.99
CA PRO A 616 -1.25 4.30 -32.73
C PRO A 616 -0.21 4.40 -31.61
N ASP A 617 -0.42 5.33 -30.67
CA ASP A 617 0.32 5.35 -29.42
C ASP A 617 0.10 4.00 -28.71
N GLU A 618 1.16 3.44 -28.12
CA GLU A 618 1.41 1.99 -27.85
C GLU A 618 0.24 1.18 -27.24
N TYR A 619 -0.77 1.84 -26.66
CA TYR A 619 -1.98 1.21 -26.16
C TYR A 619 -2.99 0.73 -27.23
N ALA A 620 -2.95 1.22 -28.47
CA ALA A 620 -3.98 0.92 -29.46
C ALA A 620 -3.68 -0.29 -30.38
N LEU A 621 -2.50 -0.90 -30.24
CA LEU A 621 -2.13 -2.16 -30.91
C LEU A 621 -2.23 -3.39 -30.01
N MET A 622 -2.39 -3.19 -28.69
CA MET A 622 -2.52 -4.31 -27.76
C MET A 622 -3.90 -4.93 -27.83
N ILE A 623 -3.91 -6.26 -27.84
CA ILE A 623 -5.12 -7.07 -27.79
C ILE A 623 -6.00 -6.59 -26.62
N PRO A 624 -7.30 -6.30 -26.84
CA PRO A 624 -8.19 -5.84 -25.79
C PRO A 624 -8.13 -6.75 -24.55
N GLY A 625 -7.94 -6.15 -23.38
CA GLY A 625 -7.86 -6.89 -22.12
C GLY A 625 -6.51 -7.52 -21.78
N LEU A 626 -5.56 -7.65 -22.73
CA LEU A 626 -4.24 -8.24 -22.48
C LEU A 626 -3.45 -7.46 -21.42
N ALA A 627 -3.42 -6.13 -21.50
CA ALA A 627 -2.75 -5.29 -20.50
C ALA A 627 -3.30 -5.51 -19.08
N LYS A 628 -4.63 -5.59 -18.96
CA LYS A 628 -5.32 -5.87 -17.68
C LYS A 628 -4.96 -7.28 -17.19
N ALA A 629 -4.92 -8.26 -18.08
CA ALA A 629 -4.55 -9.64 -17.77
C ALA A 629 -3.11 -9.75 -17.25
N LEU A 630 -2.11 -9.22 -17.99
CA LEU A 630 -0.71 -9.22 -17.59
C LEU A 630 -0.51 -8.55 -16.22
N ARG A 631 -1.16 -7.40 -16.01
CA ARG A 631 -1.15 -6.69 -14.73
C ARG A 631 -1.72 -7.55 -13.60
N ASN A 632 -2.86 -8.20 -13.81
CA ASN A 632 -3.51 -9.04 -12.79
C ASN A 632 -2.67 -10.28 -12.45
N ILE A 633 -2.07 -10.94 -13.45
CA ILE A 633 -1.17 -12.08 -13.25
C ILE A 633 -0.01 -11.67 -12.34
N TYR A 634 0.63 -10.54 -12.66
CA TYR A 634 1.78 -10.08 -11.89
C TYR A 634 1.39 -9.57 -10.50
N SER A 635 0.31 -8.79 -10.39
CA SER A 635 -0.23 -8.30 -9.12
C SER A 635 -0.44 -9.43 -8.11
N ARG A 636 -1.10 -10.51 -8.52
CA ARG A 636 -1.39 -11.70 -7.71
C ARG A 636 -0.17 -12.62 -7.52
N SER A 637 0.98 -12.26 -8.09
CA SER A 637 2.25 -12.98 -7.96
C SER A 637 3.35 -12.11 -7.33
N LEU A 638 3.04 -10.85 -7.01
CA LEU A 638 3.96 -9.88 -6.44
C LEU A 638 4.48 -10.37 -5.08
N THR A 639 5.81 -10.53 -4.96
CA THR A 639 6.43 -11.03 -3.72
C THR A 639 6.99 -9.92 -2.84
N ILE A 640 7.27 -8.73 -3.38
CA ILE A 640 7.79 -7.60 -2.59
C ILE A 640 6.72 -7.12 -1.60
N PRO A 641 6.98 -7.20 -0.28
CA PRO A 641 6.08 -6.61 0.71
C PRO A 641 6.09 -5.09 0.61
N THR A 642 4.91 -4.49 0.67
CA THR A 642 4.71 -3.04 0.60
C THR A 642 3.88 -2.59 1.80
N LEU A 643 4.32 -1.55 2.49
CA LEU A 643 3.59 -0.94 3.60
C LEU A 643 2.85 0.31 3.12
N MET A 644 1.57 0.41 3.47
CA MET A 644 0.74 1.56 3.16
C MET A 644 0.97 2.67 4.18
N VAL A 645 1.24 3.89 3.69
CA VAL A 645 1.39 5.09 4.52
C VAL A 645 0.09 5.87 4.48
N GLN A 646 -0.68 5.78 5.56
CA GLN A 646 -1.98 6.43 5.67
C GLN A 646 -1.89 7.69 6.52
N THR A 647 -2.61 8.76 6.16
CA THR A 647 -2.72 9.95 7.00
C THR A 647 -3.69 9.70 8.14
N SER A 648 -3.26 9.99 9.37
CA SER A 648 -4.11 10.00 10.55
C SER A 648 -3.86 11.29 11.34
N GLY A 649 -4.75 12.27 11.17
CA GLY A 649 -4.56 13.62 11.70
C GLY A 649 -3.24 14.24 11.20
N SER A 650 -2.34 14.57 12.12
CA SER A 650 -1.03 15.16 11.80
C SER A 650 0.09 14.14 11.57
N ARG A 651 -0.18 12.85 11.79
CA ARG A 651 0.79 11.74 11.75
C ARG A 651 0.50 10.78 10.61
N TYR A 652 1.45 9.91 10.32
CA TYR A 652 1.26 8.77 9.43
C TYR A 652 1.02 7.49 10.23
N LYS A 653 0.11 6.67 9.72
CA LYS A 653 -0.25 5.34 10.20
C LYS A 653 0.32 4.31 9.24
N LEU A 654 0.92 3.27 9.79
CA LEU A 654 1.71 2.25 9.10
C LEU A 654 1.26 0.86 9.56
N GLU A 655 0.05 0.47 9.21
CA GLU A 655 -0.59 -0.74 9.78
C GLU A 655 -1.09 -1.74 8.71
N ALA A 656 -0.86 -1.48 7.43
CA ALA A 656 -1.29 -2.35 6.34
C ALA A 656 -0.09 -2.76 5.47
N ILE A 657 0.29 -4.04 5.58
CA ILE A 657 1.25 -4.70 4.69
C ILE A 657 0.45 -5.29 3.53
N VAL A 658 0.91 -5.10 2.30
CA VAL A 658 0.32 -5.69 1.11
C VAL A 658 1.35 -6.44 0.27
N CYS A 659 0.93 -7.54 -0.34
CA CYS A 659 1.67 -8.27 -1.37
C CYS A 659 0.72 -9.16 -2.19
N GLY A 660 1.19 -9.73 -3.29
CA GLY A 660 0.44 -10.75 -4.03
C GLY A 660 0.60 -12.14 -3.44
N THR A 661 1.82 -12.52 -3.08
CA THR A 661 2.14 -13.82 -2.48
C THR A 661 3.16 -13.67 -1.35
N VAL A 662 2.90 -14.33 -0.22
CA VAL A 662 3.80 -14.30 0.95
C VAL A 662 4.98 -15.24 0.71
N LYS A 663 6.08 -14.71 0.18
CA LYS A 663 7.36 -15.43 -0.02
C LYS A 663 8.57 -14.69 0.56
N ASP A 664 8.36 -13.55 1.20
CA ASP A 664 9.42 -12.75 1.81
C ASP A 664 10.02 -13.42 3.05
N LYS A 665 11.32 -13.19 3.31
CA LYS A 665 12.06 -13.81 4.40
C LYS A 665 11.92 -13.08 5.74
N LEU A 666 11.64 -11.77 5.71
CA LEU A 666 11.48 -10.95 6.91
C LEU A 666 10.05 -11.04 7.47
N LEU A 667 9.03 -11.22 6.64
CA LEU A 667 7.63 -11.36 7.08
C LEU A 667 7.42 -12.46 8.13
N PRO A 668 7.92 -13.70 7.97
CA PRO A 668 7.82 -14.74 9.00
C PRO A 668 8.45 -14.34 10.34
N VAL A 669 9.58 -13.61 10.30
CA VAL A 669 10.25 -13.12 11.51
C VAL A 669 9.39 -12.05 12.19
N MET A 670 8.86 -11.09 11.43
CA MET A 670 7.93 -10.08 11.97
C MET A 670 6.64 -10.71 12.51
N LYS A 671 6.22 -11.86 11.96
CA LYS A 671 5.09 -12.64 12.46
C LYS A 671 5.39 -13.25 13.83
N GLN A 672 6.57 -13.83 14.01
CA GLN A 672 7.01 -14.43 15.26
C GLN A 672 7.25 -13.39 16.36
N LEU A 673 7.66 -12.18 16.00
CA LEU A 673 7.84 -11.05 16.93
C LEU A 673 6.52 -10.36 17.36
N SER A 674 5.37 -10.82 16.85
CA SER A 674 4.05 -10.26 17.17
C SER A 674 3.41 -11.00 18.33
N ASP A 675 2.86 -10.26 19.29
CA ASP A 675 2.07 -10.83 20.39
C ASP A 675 0.71 -11.39 19.89
N SER A 676 0.27 -10.95 18.71
CA SER A 676 -0.98 -11.38 18.09
C SER A 676 -0.73 -12.34 16.91
N PRO A 677 -1.32 -13.54 16.90
CA PRO A 677 -1.18 -14.50 15.79
C PRO A 677 -1.85 -14.02 14.50
N SER A 678 -2.65 -12.94 14.53
CA SER A 678 -3.30 -12.36 13.35
C SER A 678 -2.55 -11.18 12.75
N GLN A 679 -1.57 -10.61 13.47
CA GLN A 679 -0.82 -9.42 13.04
C GLN A 679 0.67 -9.71 12.86
N TYR A 680 1.39 -8.75 12.29
CA TYR A 680 2.84 -8.71 12.17
C TYR A 680 3.37 -7.56 13.01
N ASN A 681 4.56 -7.70 13.58
CA ASN A 681 5.24 -6.62 14.29
C ASN A 681 6.30 -5.98 13.39
N LEU A 682 6.06 -4.72 12.99
CA LEU A 682 6.95 -3.92 12.14
C LEU A 682 8.17 -3.36 12.89
N TYR A 683 8.42 -3.76 14.14
CA TYR A 683 9.56 -3.30 14.92
C TYR A 683 10.91 -3.34 14.17
N PRO A 684 11.26 -4.39 13.39
CA PRO A 684 12.51 -4.41 12.63
C PRO A 684 12.67 -3.28 11.61
N LEU A 685 11.55 -2.73 11.12
CA LEU A 685 11.53 -1.69 10.09
C LEU A 685 11.35 -0.28 10.67
N LEU A 686 10.66 -0.14 11.81
CA LEU A 686 10.21 1.15 12.35
C LEU A 686 10.88 1.59 13.65
N ASN A 687 11.63 0.71 14.33
CA ASN A 687 12.28 1.06 15.60
C ASN A 687 13.36 2.15 15.47
N ASN A 688 13.98 2.30 14.29
CA ASN A 688 15.00 3.31 14.02
C ASN A 688 14.32 4.64 13.65
N LEU A 689 14.28 5.56 14.61
CA LEU A 689 13.62 6.86 14.46
C LEU A 689 14.28 7.75 13.40
N GLN A 690 15.60 7.63 13.20
CA GLN A 690 16.31 8.37 12.16
C GLN A 690 15.85 7.90 10.78
N ALA A 691 15.85 6.59 10.52
CA ALA A 691 15.35 6.04 9.26
C ALA A 691 13.89 6.43 8.99
N THR A 692 13.04 6.27 10.01
CA THR A 692 11.61 6.61 9.90
C THR A 692 11.40 8.09 9.59
N SER A 693 12.20 8.98 10.20
CA SER A 693 12.16 10.42 9.94
C SER A 693 12.66 10.76 8.53
N THR A 694 13.77 10.16 8.09
CA THR A 694 14.32 10.34 6.73
C THR A 694 13.29 9.97 5.67
N LEU A 695 12.55 8.88 5.89
CA LEU A 695 11.52 8.43 4.97
C LEU A 695 10.27 9.32 5.02
N THR A 696 9.71 9.58 6.20
CA THR A 696 8.37 10.20 6.30
C THR A 696 8.35 11.72 6.17
N LEU A 697 9.42 12.44 6.55
CA LEU A 697 9.47 13.91 6.49
C LEU A 697 9.32 14.47 5.05
N PRO A 698 10.00 13.91 4.03
CA PRO A 698 9.86 14.38 2.65
C PRO A 698 8.45 14.19 2.08
N LEU A 699 7.69 13.19 2.55
CA LEU A 699 6.42 12.79 1.94
C LEU A 699 5.40 13.93 1.82
N LYS A 700 5.42 14.90 2.74
CA LYS A 700 4.53 16.09 2.70
C LYS A 700 4.81 17.02 1.52
N LYS A 701 6.04 17.01 0.98
CA LYS A 701 6.50 17.88 -0.11
C LYS A 701 6.66 17.15 -1.44
N MET A 702 6.70 15.82 -1.41
CA MET A 702 6.82 14.99 -2.61
C MET A 702 5.63 15.16 -3.54
N GLN A 703 5.91 15.27 -4.83
CA GLN A 703 4.93 15.11 -5.90
C GLN A 703 4.81 13.63 -6.27
N THR A 704 3.73 13.27 -6.96
CA THR A 704 3.45 11.87 -7.31
C THR A 704 4.42 11.30 -8.35
N ASP A 705 5.02 12.16 -9.18
CA ASP A 705 6.05 11.84 -10.18
C ASP A 705 7.48 12.11 -9.68
N ASP A 706 7.69 12.27 -8.37
CA ASP A 706 9.04 12.36 -7.83
C ASP A 706 9.63 10.97 -7.62
N THR A 707 10.94 10.86 -7.75
CA THR A 707 11.67 9.60 -7.54
C THR A 707 11.52 9.13 -6.10
N PRO A 708 11.50 7.81 -5.84
CA PRO A 708 11.38 7.27 -4.50
C PRO A 708 12.48 7.75 -3.55
N VAL A 709 12.13 7.99 -2.29
CA VAL A 709 13.09 8.20 -1.21
C VAL A 709 13.63 6.84 -0.78
N LEU A 710 14.95 6.70 -0.73
CA LEU A 710 15.64 5.45 -0.42
C LEU A 710 16.30 5.50 0.96
N GLU A 711 16.16 4.43 1.73
CA GLU A 711 16.91 4.21 2.96
C GLU A 711 17.34 2.74 3.04
N THR A 712 18.54 2.46 3.57
CA THR A 712 19.04 1.08 3.68
C THR A 712 19.16 0.69 5.15
N LEU A 713 18.42 -0.35 5.53
CA LEU A 713 18.36 -0.89 6.88
C LEU A 713 19.16 -2.19 6.99
N TYR A 714 20.11 -2.19 7.92
CA TYR A 714 20.83 -3.37 8.39
C TYR A 714 20.16 -3.86 9.66
N ILE A 715 19.53 -5.05 9.59
CA ILE A 715 18.68 -5.59 10.64
C ILE A 715 19.33 -6.88 11.15
N ALA A 716 19.64 -6.91 12.44
CA ALA A 716 20.04 -8.11 13.15
C ALA A 716 18.87 -8.59 14.03
N VAL A 717 18.55 -9.88 13.96
CA VAL A 717 17.49 -10.49 14.78
C VAL A 717 18.02 -11.72 15.50
N ASN A 718 17.94 -11.72 16.82
CA ASN A 718 18.20 -12.87 17.68
C ASN A 718 16.89 -13.30 18.35
N LEU A 719 16.28 -14.38 17.84
CA LEU A 719 15.00 -14.90 18.32
C LEU A 719 15.11 -15.67 19.65
N ASP A 720 16.32 -15.93 20.15
CA ASP A 720 16.53 -16.53 21.47
C ASP A 720 16.22 -15.54 22.61
N ASN A 721 16.19 -14.24 22.30
CA ASN A 721 15.79 -13.21 23.25
C ASN A 721 14.27 -13.00 23.20
N GLU A 722 13.58 -13.27 24.31
CA GLU A 722 12.13 -13.03 24.42
C GLU A 722 11.77 -11.54 24.38
N ILE A 723 12.70 -10.66 24.76
CA ILE A 723 12.47 -9.21 24.80
C ILE A 723 12.84 -8.60 23.44
N ILE A 724 11.83 -8.06 22.74
CA ILE A 724 11.93 -7.59 21.34
C ILE A 724 13.02 -6.53 21.12
N ASP A 725 13.18 -5.56 22.03
CA ASP A 725 14.19 -4.50 21.89
C ASP A 725 15.64 -5.00 22.07
N GLN A 726 15.81 -6.16 22.71
CA GLN A 726 17.09 -6.87 22.81
C GLN A 726 17.27 -7.91 21.68
N ALA A 727 16.17 -8.43 21.14
CA ALA A 727 16.15 -9.36 20.02
C ALA A 727 16.52 -8.67 18.71
N VAL A 728 16.05 -7.44 18.49
CA VAL A 728 16.15 -6.77 17.20
C VAL A 728 17.00 -5.50 17.30
N THR A 729 18.05 -5.43 16.48
CA THR A 729 18.87 -4.22 16.30
C THR A 729 18.83 -3.78 14.84
N THR A 730 18.41 -2.54 14.59
CA THR A 730 18.34 -1.95 13.25
C THR A 730 19.24 -0.73 13.13
N LYS A 731 20.09 -0.72 12.10
CA LYS A 731 21.04 0.34 11.79
C LYS A 731 20.87 0.85 10.36
N THR A 732 21.07 2.14 10.16
CA THR A 732 21.13 2.74 8.81
C THR A 732 22.52 2.61 8.20
N ALA A 733 22.61 2.79 6.88
CA ALA A 733 23.91 2.90 6.20
C ALA A 733 24.75 4.07 6.75
N SER A 734 24.11 5.18 7.18
CA SER A 734 24.79 6.31 7.80
C SER A 734 25.33 6.02 9.20
N GLU A 735 24.76 5.09 9.95
CA GLU A 735 25.31 4.67 11.25
C GLU A 735 26.48 3.69 11.09
N LEU A 736 26.59 3.04 9.93
CA LEU A 736 27.65 2.09 9.58
C LEU A 736 28.55 2.68 8.49
N GLU A 737 29.18 3.81 8.80
CA GLU A 737 29.89 4.69 7.85
C GLU A 737 31.04 4.01 7.09
N SER A 738 31.64 2.94 7.64
CA SER A 738 32.77 2.24 7.01
C SER A 738 32.41 0.80 6.62
N PRO A 739 33.01 0.26 5.53
CA PRO A 739 32.85 -1.15 5.18
C PRO A 739 33.26 -2.11 6.30
N ILE A 740 34.21 -1.71 7.15
CA ILE A 740 34.66 -2.51 8.30
C ILE A 740 33.53 -2.59 9.34
N LEU A 741 32.90 -1.47 9.71
CA LEU A 741 31.78 -1.45 10.65
C LEU A 741 30.58 -2.24 10.11
N GLN A 742 30.29 -2.10 8.81
CA GLN A 742 29.27 -2.92 8.14
C GLN A 742 29.58 -4.41 8.27
N ARG A 743 30.80 -4.82 7.90
CA ARG A 743 31.24 -6.23 8.01
C ARG A 743 31.15 -6.75 9.45
N MET A 744 31.59 -5.97 10.44
CA MET A 744 31.50 -6.34 11.86
C MET A 744 30.05 -6.53 12.31
N PHE A 745 29.15 -5.63 11.92
CA PHE A 745 27.72 -5.74 12.24
C PHE A 745 27.13 -7.01 11.62
N ILE A 746 27.38 -7.24 10.33
CA ILE A 746 26.86 -8.40 9.59
C ILE A 746 27.38 -9.70 10.20
N SER A 747 28.70 -9.83 10.42
CA SER A 747 29.27 -11.04 11.01
C SER A 747 28.73 -11.33 12.41
N ARG A 748 28.53 -10.28 13.24
CA ARG A 748 27.93 -10.46 14.57
C ARG A 748 26.47 -10.89 14.50
N ALA A 749 25.71 -10.36 13.54
CA ALA A 749 24.32 -10.75 13.33
C ALA A 749 24.21 -12.22 12.90
N LEU A 750 24.99 -12.64 11.90
CA LEU A 750 25.03 -14.03 11.42
C LEU A 750 25.46 -15.03 12.51
N ASN A 751 26.39 -14.65 13.39
CA ASN A 751 26.83 -15.53 14.48
C ASN A 751 25.82 -15.68 15.62
N ARG A 752 24.86 -14.75 15.74
CA ARG A 752 23.90 -14.70 16.87
C ARG A 752 22.46 -14.96 16.46
N GLY A 753 22.18 -15.12 15.17
CA GLY A 753 20.81 -15.26 14.66
C GLY A 753 20.74 -14.91 13.17
N LEU A 754 19.77 -14.07 12.82
CA LEU A 754 19.45 -13.72 11.45
C LEU A 754 19.96 -12.32 11.10
N PHE A 755 20.38 -12.16 9.85
CA PHE A 755 20.74 -10.88 9.27
C PHE A 755 19.88 -10.59 8.04
N PHE A 756 19.36 -9.36 7.96
CA PHE A 756 18.69 -8.83 6.79
C PHE A 756 19.27 -7.47 6.41
N CYS A 757 19.42 -7.22 5.12
CA CYS A 757 19.68 -5.91 4.55
C CYS A 757 18.53 -5.54 3.64
N VAL A 758 17.70 -4.57 4.07
CA VAL A 758 16.49 -4.18 3.35
C VAL A 758 16.64 -2.75 2.86
N GLN A 759 16.42 -2.53 1.57
CA GLN A 759 16.27 -1.20 1.01
C GLN A 759 14.80 -0.80 1.00
N VAL A 760 14.48 0.24 1.76
CA VAL A 760 13.14 0.81 1.84
C VAL A 760 13.00 1.89 0.78
N ARG A 761 11.96 1.79 -0.05
CA ARG A 761 11.65 2.76 -1.11
C ARG A 761 10.28 3.38 -0.89
N LEU A 762 10.25 4.64 -0.46
CA LEU A 762 9.01 5.39 -0.26
C LEU A 762 8.64 6.19 -1.50
N SER A 763 7.40 6.03 -1.97
CA SER A 763 6.82 6.83 -3.05
C SER A 763 5.55 7.54 -2.61
N ARG A 764 5.29 8.73 -3.16
CA ARG A 764 4.01 9.43 -3.03
C ARG A 764 2.98 8.76 -3.95
N THR A 765 1.80 8.46 -3.43
CA THR A 765 0.69 7.89 -4.21
C THR A 765 -0.07 8.95 -5.00
N ASP A 766 -0.63 8.54 -6.13
CA ASP A 766 -1.61 9.34 -6.88
C ASP A 766 -3.00 9.25 -6.24
N ASP A 767 -3.94 10.09 -6.67
CA ASP A 767 -5.34 9.99 -6.20
C ASP A 767 -5.96 8.65 -6.63
N PRO A 768 -6.80 8.02 -5.79
CA PRO A 768 -7.50 6.78 -6.13
C PRO A 768 -8.36 6.93 -7.38
N ASP A 769 -8.59 5.81 -8.08
CA ASP A 769 -9.63 5.68 -9.09
C ASP A 769 -10.93 5.26 -8.41
N MET A 770 -11.67 6.27 -7.95
CA MET A 770 -12.96 6.02 -7.31
C MET A 770 -13.99 5.45 -8.28
N ASP A 771 -13.93 5.75 -9.58
CA ASP A 771 -14.88 5.21 -10.56
C ASP A 771 -14.74 3.68 -10.69
N TYR A 772 -13.50 3.19 -10.67
CA TYR A 772 -13.21 1.76 -10.68
C TYR A 772 -13.70 1.04 -9.39
N LEU A 773 -13.57 1.68 -8.23
CA LEU A 773 -13.98 1.12 -6.94
C LEU A 773 -15.47 1.31 -6.62
N ASN A 774 -16.12 2.29 -7.26
CA ASN A 774 -17.47 2.73 -6.93
C ASN A 774 -18.53 1.61 -6.98
N PRO A 775 -18.51 0.65 -7.91
CA PRO A 775 -19.51 -0.42 -7.92
C PRO A 775 -19.55 -1.22 -6.61
N GLU A 776 -18.38 -1.62 -6.08
CA GLU A 776 -18.27 -2.34 -4.80
C GLU A 776 -18.59 -1.41 -3.61
N LEU A 777 -18.13 -0.15 -3.66
CA LEU A 777 -18.36 0.83 -2.60
C LEU A 777 -19.84 1.22 -2.47
N SER A 778 -20.51 1.45 -3.60
CA SER A 778 -21.94 1.75 -3.67
C SER A 778 -22.78 0.58 -3.17
N TYR A 779 -22.41 -0.65 -3.53
CA TYR A 779 -23.06 -1.85 -3.01
C TYR A 779 -22.94 -1.94 -1.48
N ILE A 780 -21.74 -1.77 -0.93
CA ILE A 780 -21.53 -1.75 0.53
C ILE A 780 -22.34 -0.62 1.18
N SER A 781 -22.30 0.59 0.60
CA SER A 781 -23.00 1.76 1.13
C SER A 781 -24.51 1.61 1.12
N SER A 782 -25.08 0.86 0.17
CA SER A 782 -26.53 0.59 0.10
C SER A 782 -27.05 -0.22 1.30
N TYR A 783 -26.20 -1.04 1.91
CA TYR A 783 -26.53 -1.88 3.07
C TYR A 783 -25.94 -1.38 4.39
N ALA A 784 -24.79 -0.70 4.33
CA ALA A 784 -24.04 -0.23 5.50
C ALA A 784 -23.35 1.12 5.23
N ILE A 785 -24.13 2.20 5.20
CA ILE A 785 -23.68 3.56 4.87
C ILE A 785 -22.44 3.99 5.68
N HIS A 786 -22.44 3.79 7.00
CA HIS A 786 -21.32 4.16 7.86
C HIS A 786 -20.04 3.40 7.50
N ARG A 787 -20.15 2.11 7.17
CA ARG A 787 -19.00 1.29 6.77
C ARG A 787 -18.49 1.68 5.39
N GLY A 788 -19.40 2.00 4.46
CA GLY A 788 -19.05 2.55 3.15
C GLY A 788 -18.25 3.85 3.27
N LYS A 789 -18.73 4.82 4.06
CA LYS A 789 -18.02 6.08 4.32
C LYS A 789 -16.64 5.87 4.98
N GLN A 790 -16.54 4.94 5.92
CA GLN A 790 -15.26 4.61 6.54
C GLN A 790 -14.27 4.05 5.52
N ILE A 791 -14.69 3.10 4.68
CA ILE A 791 -13.83 2.53 3.63
C ILE A 791 -13.42 3.61 2.63
N GLU A 792 -14.34 4.50 2.24
CA GLU A 792 -14.03 5.63 1.39
C GLU A 792 -12.95 6.54 2.00
N GLN A 793 -13.07 6.87 3.30
CA GLN A 793 -12.05 7.64 4.02
C GLN A 793 -10.72 6.89 4.09
N ASP A 794 -10.73 5.58 4.35
CA ASP A 794 -9.53 4.74 4.40
C ASP A 794 -8.81 4.71 3.04
N ILE A 795 -9.56 4.64 1.93
CA ILE A 795 -9.03 4.74 0.57
C ILE A 795 -8.32 6.09 0.40
N TRP A 796 -9.02 7.21 0.65
CA TRP A 796 -8.46 8.55 0.50
C TRP A 796 -7.29 8.88 1.45
N SER A 797 -7.17 8.15 2.56
CA SER A 797 -6.09 8.37 3.54
C SER A 797 -4.70 7.95 3.05
N VAL A 798 -4.60 7.13 1.99
CA VAL A 798 -3.31 6.60 1.52
C VAL A 798 -2.49 7.72 0.87
N ALA A 799 -1.44 8.15 1.58
CA ALA A 799 -0.54 9.23 1.18
C ALA A 799 0.77 8.74 0.54
N GLY A 800 1.13 7.48 0.73
CA GLY A 800 2.36 6.90 0.19
C GLY A 800 2.42 5.39 0.30
N VAL A 801 3.41 4.81 -0.38
CA VAL A 801 3.72 3.38 -0.35
C VAL A 801 5.20 3.17 -0.08
N MET A 802 5.53 2.26 0.84
CA MET A 802 6.90 1.90 1.20
C MET A 802 7.18 0.47 0.79
N GLN A 803 7.98 0.28 -0.25
CA GLN A 803 8.35 -1.06 -0.72
C GLN A 803 9.64 -1.53 -0.04
N PHE A 804 9.67 -2.80 0.38
CA PHE A 804 10.82 -3.39 1.06
C PHE A 804 11.55 -4.35 0.12
N LEU A 805 12.65 -3.89 -0.46
CA LEU A 805 13.48 -4.69 -1.34
C LEU A 805 14.59 -5.38 -0.52
N ASP A 806 14.55 -6.70 -0.44
CA ASP A 806 15.61 -7.50 0.19
C ASP A 806 16.87 -7.49 -0.68
N ILE A 807 17.92 -6.82 -0.19
CA ILE A 807 19.25 -6.73 -0.80
C ILE A 807 20.31 -7.49 0.02
N THR A 808 19.88 -8.36 0.93
CA THR A 808 20.76 -9.15 1.82
C THR A 808 21.80 -9.92 1.02
N GLN A 809 21.39 -10.55 -0.09
CA GLN A 809 22.29 -11.34 -0.92
C GLN A 809 23.41 -10.48 -1.53
N GLU A 810 23.09 -9.31 -2.09
CA GLU A 810 24.11 -8.38 -2.62
C GLU A 810 25.08 -7.95 -1.51
N THR A 811 24.53 -7.60 -0.35
CA THR A 811 25.31 -7.11 0.78
C THR A 811 26.28 -8.19 1.29
N LEU A 812 25.84 -9.45 1.35
CA LEU A 812 26.69 -10.58 1.72
C LEU A 812 27.77 -10.88 0.66
N VAL A 813 27.46 -10.78 -0.64
CA VAL A 813 28.47 -10.94 -1.71
C VAL A 813 29.54 -9.87 -1.60
N ARG A 814 29.11 -8.61 -1.45
CA ARG A 814 29.99 -7.43 -1.41
C ARG A 814 30.97 -7.46 -0.23
N HIS A 815 30.56 -8.05 0.90
CA HIS A 815 31.39 -8.18 2.10
C HIS A 815 32.09 -9.55 2.24
N GLU A 816 31.94 -10.43 1.25
CA GLU A 816 32.55 -11.77 1.22
C GLU A 816 32.13 -12.66 2.42
N LEU A 817 30.85 -12.59 2.80
CA LEU A 817 30.29 -13.31 3.96
C LEU A 817 29.30 -14.41 3.58
N LEU A 818 29.17 -14.73 2.28
CA LEU A 818 28.20 -15.69 1.77
C LEU A 818 28.51 -17.15 2.14
N SER A 819 29.75 -17.45 2.53
CA SER A 819 30.21 -18.76 3.00
C SER A 819 29.82 -19.09 4.44
N ALA A 820 29.19 -18.16 5.18
CA ALA A 820 28.77 -18.36 6.57
C ALA A 820 27.28 -18.74 6.73
N VAL A 821 26.55 -18.98 5.64
CA VAL A 821 25.11 -19.31 5.67
C VAL A 821 24.85 -20.54 4.80
N ILE A 822 25.03 -21.71 5.41
CA ILE A 822 24.36 -22.96 5.04
C ILE A 822 23.51 -23.36 6.24
#